data_AF-A0A3L6QK16-F1
#
_entry.id   AF-A0A3L6QK16-F1
#
_cell.length_a   1.000
_cell.length_b   1.000
_cell.length_c   1.000
_cell.angle_alpha   90.00
_cell.angle_beta   90.00
_cell.angle_gamma   90.00
#
_symmetry.space_group_name_H-M   'P 1'
#
loop_
_entity.id
_entity.type
_entity.pdbx_description
1 polymer ?
#
loop_
_entity_poly.entity_id
_entity_poly.type
_entity_poly.pdbx_seq_one_letter_code
_entity_poly.pdbx_strand_id
1 'polypeptide(L)'
;MGAAVAGWTVAAVLLQVAGLSLFLYGFFPVKPTLRGFSGPESYRVPSCGPVSAGEQKPALPPDQRRSLYRELSEMPPVYDRLVLMVIDGLPAEFVLGKGGKPPSKELMESMPYTQSLLTGCQAAGYHAKAAPPTVTMPRLKAMVSGAIGGFLDVAFNFNTQAFLEDNLLDQLHMIGHKLVMLGDETWIKLFPTLFARQDGVSSFYVRDTVEVDFNVSRHLEFELAAKDWSVLVLHYLGLDHVGHIGGRRSVLMTQKMKEMDEVIRRVHDASLQDNLERTLLVVVSDHGMTEGGNHGGSSYEETDSLALFVGHSVERPHCSPYNQNEALQVDLAPTLALLFGVPIPKNNIGVLLPEVLNSLTDDQKLRTLELNSWQILRLLQAQMPAFCLEDCINSEGGLGIVVHPESIEKEFCHLLSKAFVSHQSSRLHQGSNFKSAEAQYVGTAVENYYGFLRYASEWLSHRATDKPFYLLISAILLMTMSCLFLMGAVSRLFKGQSLSQTDQLSESYLEQRWHLDEVFILTGIFLYVISLGSSSFVEEEQYTWNFLTSTLYLIFLIKTVQSMLKGSNSKLVHGAEEKSFDGNNFLCATSYELTPGKRDGYKLCTVLIVLVAGRVIRAWHQGGINWVHFPDISKLLAQADSCIVKSLQTISVLAVVALYSVSLMLLRARSKVVIGVWLSHISCGLLVLLHIWENQINTSLPINHSTTSITRLFYAIASVSISATVLASPWIFPIYSTEAKPASSTDSNLVKDIDSHGISDSVFLTGITYTVFWCLLQLLLQQPINAIPLLLIFLQTVSSVVHFSLDKTLHKQWVQTHGIMGVVSFY
;
A
#
# COMPACT_ATOMS: atom_id res chain seq x y z
N MET A 1 -1.52 -2.67 46.57
CA MET A 1 -0.61 -3.02 45.45
C MET A 1 -1.34 -3.08 44.10
N GLY A 2 -2.53 -3.71 44.01
CA GLY A 2 -3.31 -3.80 42.76
C GLY A 2 -3.69 -2.47 42.09
N ALA A 3 -4.11 -1.46 42.86
CA ALA A 3 -4.47 -0.14 42.29
C ALA A 3 -3.28 0.59 41.65
N ALA A 4 -2.08 0.48 42.24
CA ALA A 4 -0.87 1.07 41.68
C ALA A 4 -0.47 0.37 40.38
N VAL A 5 -0.47 -0.97 40.36
CA VAL A 5 -0.18 -1.76 39.15
C VAL A 5 -1.17 -1.46 38.03
N ALA A 6 -2.47 -1.39 38.34
CA ALA A 6 -3.49 -0.98 37.37
C ALA A 6 -3.23 0.43 36.81
N GLY A 7 -2.83 1.38 37.67
CA GLY A 7 -2.43 2.73 37.23
C GLY A 7 -1.22 2.72 36.29
N TRP A 8 -0.18 1.94 36.58
CA TRP A 8 1.00 1.80 35.70
C TRP A 8 0.65 1.16 34.36
N THR A 9 -0.22 0.15 34.35
CA THR A 9 -0.67 -0.51 33.10
C THR A 9 -1.50 0.45 32.24
N VAL A 10 -2.45 1.18 32.84
CA VAL A 10 -3.25 2.18 32.12
C VAL A 10 -2.36 3.29 31.55
N ALA A 11 -1.40 3.79 32.34
CA ALA A 11 -0.46 4.80 31.88
C ALA A 11 0.40 4.29 30.70
N ALA A 12 0.87 3.04 30.76
CA ALA A 12 1.65 2.47 29.66
C ALA A 12 0.82 2.31 28.38
N VAL A 13 -0.43 1.84 28.47
CA VAL A 13 -1.33 1.75 27.32
C VAL A 13 -1.60 3.13 26.70
N LEU A 14 -1.84 4.16 27.53
CA LEU A 14 -2.01 5.53 27.03
C LEU A 14 -0.76 6.07 26.34
N LEU A 15 0.44 5.77 26.87
CA LEU A 15 1.71 6.11 26.23
C LEU A 15 1.89 5.36 24.89
N GLN A 16 1.45 4.11 24.82
CA GLN A 16 1.48 3.33 23.57
C GLN A 16 0.57 3.95 22.50
N VAL A 17 -0.67 4.29 22.86
CA VAL A 17 -1.64 4.92 21.94
C VAL A 17 -1.16 6.30 21.50
N ALA A 18 -0.64 7.12 22.42
CA ALA A 18 -0.09 8.43 22.12
C ALA A 18 1.15 8.32 21.21
N GLY A 19 2.06 7.39 21.51
CA GLY A 19 3.23 7.11 20.69
C GLY A 19 2.84 6.65 19.28
N LEU A 20 1.91 5.70 19.15
CA LEU A 20 1.41 5.25 17.85
C LEU A 20 0.71 6.38 17.07
N SER A 21 -0.09 7.20 17.74
CA SER A 21 -0.78 8.32 17.08
C SER A 21 0.21 9.37 16.56
N LEU A 22 1.25 9.69 17.34
CA LEU A 22 2.34 10.58 16.92
C LEU A 22 3.16 9.97 15.78
N PHE A 23 3.40 8.66 15.81
CA PHE A 23 4.06 7.94 14.72
C PHE A 23 3.25 8.06 13.43
N LEU A 24 1.95 7.75 13.47
CA LEU A 24 1.08 7.83 12.30
C LEU A 24 1.01 9.26 11.73
N TYR A 25 0.86 10.26 12.58
CA TYR A 25 0.83 11.66 12.17
C TYR A 25 2.17 12.14 11.57
N GLY A 26 3.30 11.72 12.15
CA GLY A 26 4.63 12.08 11.66
C GLY A 26 5.09 11.26 10.45
N PHE A 27 4.60 10.03 10.29
CA PHE A 27 5.01 9.13 9.21
C PHE A 27 4.20 9.36 7.92
N PHE A 28 2.94 9.78 8.05
CA PHE A 28 2.04 10.11 6.94
C PHE A 28 1.77 11.62 6.90
N PRO A 29 2.64 12.42 6.24
CA PRO A 29 2.42 13.86 6.15
C PRO A 29 1.11 14.16 5.41
N VAL A 30 0.25 14.97 6.01
CA VAL A 30 -0.95 15.51 5.36
C VAL A 30 -0.49 16.58 4.37
N LYS A 31 -0.65 16.31 3.08
CA LYS A 31 -0.32 17.28 2.02
C LYS A 31 -1.43 18.32 1.93
N PRO A 32 -1.16 19.61 2.16
CA PRO A 32 -2.15 20.64 1.89
C PRO A 32 -2.31 20.76 0.37
N THR A 33 -3.44 20.29 -0.14
CA THR A 33 -3.79 20.38 -1.56
C THR A 33 -4.74 21.56 -1.79
N LEU A 34 -4.52 22.26 -2.90
CA LEU A 34 -5.49 23.20 -3.44
C LEU A 34 -6.69 22.44 -3.97
N ARG A 35 -7.90 22.90 -3.62
CA ARG A 35 -9.16 22.27 -4.03
C ARG A 35 -9.60 22.72 -5.43
N GLY A 36 -10.26 21.82 -6.14
CA GLY A 36 -10.86 22.07 -7.45
C GLY A 36 -9.86 22.01 -8.60
N PHE A 37 -10.33 22.40 -9.79
CA PHE A 37 -9.57 22.38 -11.04
C PHE A 37 -8.96 23.74 -11.34
N SER A 38 -7.81 23.75 -12.02
CA SER A 38 -7.21 24.94 -12.61
C SER A 38 -8.10 25.47 -13.74
N GLY A 39 -8.28 26.79 -13.79
CA GLY A 39 -9.08 27.49 -14.77
C GLY A 39 -8.41 28.76 -15.32
N PRO A 40 -9.20 29.76 -15.77
CA PRO A 40 -8.70 31.03 -16.28
C PRO A 40 -7.75 31.78 -15.33
N GLU A 41 -7.90 31.56 -14.03
CA GLU A 41 -7.04 32.14 -13.01
C GLU A 41 -5.58 31.71 -13.16
N SER A 42 -5.30 30.52 -13.70
CA SER A 42 -3.95 29.97 -13.85
C SER A 42 -3.07 30.79 -14.81
N TYR A 43 -3.69 31.56 -15.71
CA TYR A 43 -3.02 32.43 -16.68
C TYR A 43 -2.89 33.88 -16.24
N ARG A 44 -3.15 34.18 -14.97
CA ARG A 44 -2.98 35.52 -14.39
C ARG A 44 -1.93 35.50 -13.30
N VAL A 45 -1.36 36.65 -13.01
CA VAL A 45 -0.47 36.83 -11.86
C VAL A 45 -1.25 36.48 -10.56
N PRO A 46 -0.72 35.64 -9.67
CA PRO A 46 -1.35 35.34 -8.38
C PRO A 46 -1.47 36.60 -7.50
N SER A 47 -2.68 36.92 -7.06
CA SER A 47 -2.96 38.08 -6.19
C SER A 47 -2.62 37.80 -4.73
N CYS A 48 -2.19 38.83 -3.99
CA CYS A 48 -1.93 38.72 -2.56
C CYS A 48 -3.21 38.94 -1.74
N GLY A 49 -3.70 37.89 -1.08
CA GLY A 49 -4.89 37.94 -0.21
C GLY A 49 -5.67 36.63 -0.18
N PRO A 50 -6.62 36.47 0.76
CA PRO A 50 -7.50 35.30 0.75
C PRO A 50 -8.26 35.27 -0.56
N VAL A 51 -8.09 34.18 -1.32
CA VAL A 51 -8.82 33.92 -2.56
C VAL A 51 -10.30 34.04 -2.21
N SER A 52 -10.94 35.12 -2.66
CA SER A 52 -12.39 35.23 -2.59
C SER A 52 -12.90 34.03 -3.35
N ALA A 53 -13.74 33.19 -2.72
CA ALA A 53 -14.41 32.11 -3.42
C ALA A 53 -15.20 32.74 -4.57
N GLY A 54 -14.59 32.77 -5.75
CA GLY A 54 -15.20 33.36 -6.92
C GLY A 54 -16.52 32.65 -7.14
N GLU A 55 -17.59 33.42 -7.38
CA GLU A 55 -18.86 32.87 -7.80
C GLU A 55 -18.61 31.82 -8.89
N GLN A 56 -19.15 30.61 -8.68
CA GLN A 56 -19.09 29.54 -9.68
C GLN A 56 -19.81 30.04 -10.93
N LYS A 57 -19.05 30.66 -11.84
CA LYS A 57 -19.55 30.99 -13.16
C LYS A 57 -19.91 29.67 -13.85
N PRO A 58 -21.04 29.62 -14.58
CA PRO A 58 -21.45 28.42 -15.28
C PRO A 58 -20.32 27.94 -16.21
N ALA A 59 -20.13 26.62 -16.25
CA ALA A 59 -19.08 26.01 -17.05
C ALA A 59 -19.26 26.40 -18.53
N LEU A 60 -18.26 27.09 -19.09
CA LEU A 60 -18.26 27.45 -20.50
C LEU A 60 -18.27 26.18 -21.37
N PRO A 61 -18.96 26.20 -22.53
CA PRO A 61 -18.83 25.14 -23.53
C PRO A 61 -17.36 24.90 -23.92
N PRO A 62 -16.99 23.65 -24.29
CA PRO A 62 -15.60 23.29 -24.58
C PRO A 62 -14.87 24.21 -25.57
N ASP A 63 -15.52 24.58 -26.69
CA ASP A 63 -14.92 25.43 -27.72
C ASP A 63 -14.65 26.86 -27.22
N GLN A 64 -15.59 27.43 -26.44
CA GLN A 64 -15.43 28.75 -25.83
C GLN A 64 -14.32 28.73 -24.78
N ARG A 65 -14.21 27.63 -24.01
CA ARG A 65 -13.15 27.44 -23.03
C ARG A 65 -11.78 27.37 -23.70
N ARG A 66 -11.66 26.60 -24.79
CA ARG A 66 -10.43 26.51 -25.60
C ARG A 66 -10.01 27.87 -26.13
N SER A 67 -10.95 28.64 -26.69
CA SER A 67 -10.68 30.00 -27.17
C SER A 67 -10.23 30.93 -26.05
N LEU A 68 -10.90 30.88 -24.90
CA LEU A 68 -10.53 31.68 -23.72
C LEU A 68 -9.13 31.35 -23.21
N TYR A 69 -8.78 30.06 -23.11
CA TYR A 69 -7.46 29.64 -22.67
C TYR A 69 -6.37 30.09 -23.63
N ARG A 70 -6.61 30.00 -24.94
CA ARG A 70 -5.69 30.51 -25.97
C ARG A 70 -5.46 32.01 -25.86
N GLU A 71 -6.51 32.77 -25.57
CA GLU A 71 -6.43 34.23 -25.40
C GLU A 71 -5.64 34.58 -24.13
N LEU A 72 -5.96 33.96 -23.00
CA LEU A 72 -5.35 34.27 -21.70
C LEU A 72 -3.90 33.76 -21.57
N SER A 73 -3.60 32.60 -22.15
CA SER A 73 -2.25 32.05 -22.12
C SER A 73 -1.26 32.88 -22.93
N GLU A 74 -1.75 33.61 -23.95
CA GLU A 74 -0.97 34.24 -25.02
C GLU A 74 -0.10 33.24 -25.79
N MET A 75 -0.50 31.96 -25.75
CA MET A 75 0.25 30.83 -26.30
C MET A 75 -0.69 29.95 -27.14
N PRO A 76 -0.44 29.80 -28.46
CA PRO A 76 -1.15 28.80 -29.24
C PRO A 76 -0.69 27.38 -28.85
N PRO A 77 -1.56 26.36 -28.97
CA PRO A 77 -1.14 24.98 -28.77
C PRO A 77 -0.08 24.57 -29.80
N VAL A 78 0.91 23.82 -29.33
CA VAL A 78 2.04 23.31 -30.12
C VAL A 78 1.69 22.00 -30.81
N TYR A 79 0.79 21.22 -30.21
CA TYR A 79 0.33 19.95 -30.76
C TYR A 79 -1.20 19.88 -30.69
N ASP A 80 -1.76 19.15 -31.63
CA ASP A 80 -3.19 18.95 -31.79
C ASP A 80 -3.62 17.57 -31.23
N ARG A 81 -2.72 16.58 -31.32
CA ARG A 81 -2.94 15.23 -30.79
C ARG A 81 -1.80 14.74 -29.90
N LEU A 82 -2.14 13.93 -28.90
CA LEU A 82 -1.21 13.25 -28.00
C LEU A 82 -1.34 11.74 -28.14
N VAL A 83 -0.24 11.04 -28.37
CA VAL A 83 -0.13 9.62 -28.06
C VAL A 83 0.76 9.47 -26.82
N LEU A 84 0.17 9.04 -25.71
CA LEU A 84 0.88 8.74 -24.47
C LEU A 84 1.04 7.22 -24.37
N MET A 85 2.25 6.72 -24.66
CA MET A 85 2.59 5.31 -24.59
C MET A 85 3.36 5.02 -23.30
N VAL A 86 2.76 4.26 -22.39
CA VAL A 86 3.40 3.76 -21.18
C VAL A 86 3.92 2.35 -21.46
N ILE A 87 5.22 2.13 -21.24
CA ILE A 87 5.84 0.80 -21.23
C ILE A 87 6.18 0.51 -19.77
N ASP A 88 5.34 -0.29 -19.12
CA ASP A 88 5.45 -0.59 -17.69
C ASP A 88 6.83 -1.21 -17.37
N GLY A 89 7.47 -0.69 -16.33
CA GLY A 89 8.74 -1.19 -15.81
C GLY A 89 9.97 -0.95 -16.68
N LEU A 90 9.91 -0.19 -17.77
CA LEU A 90 11.05 0.07 -18.66
C LEU A 90 12.08 1.02 -18.02
N PRO A 91 13.29 0.53 -17.65
CA PRO A 91 14.31 1.39 -17.08
C PRO A 91 14.88 2.34 -18.14
N ALA A 92 15.05 3.62 -17.79
CA ALA A 92 15.61 4.61 -18.72
C ALA A 92 16.98 4.20 -19.26
N GLU A 93 17.83 3.62 -18.41
CA GLU A 93 19.16 3.17 -18.81
C GLU A 93 19.19 2.09 -19.90
N PHE A 94 18.08 1.38 -20.14
CA PHE A 94 18.00 0.43 -21.25
C PHE A 94 17.98 1.13 -22.62
N VAL A 95 17.53 2.39 -22.65
CA VAL A 95 17.38 3.18 -23.87
C VAL A 95 18.43 4.29 -23.95
N LEU A 96 18.66 5.00 -22.84
CA LEU A 96 19.52 6.19 -22.77
C LEU A 96 20.92 5.90 -22.22
N GLY A 97 21.13 4.73 -21.60
CA GLY A 97 22.38 4.37 -20.95
C GLY A 97 22.53 4.98 -19.56
N LYS A 98 23.73 4.91 -18.97
CA LYS A 98 23.98 5.38 -17.58
C LYS A 98 25.39 5.95 -17.42
N GLY A 99 25.50 7.05 -16.68
CA GLY A 99 26.79 7.69 -16.36
C GLY A 99 27.52 8.20 -17.60
N GLY A 100 26.77 8.74 -18.58
CA GLY A 100 27.32 9.21 -19.87
C GLY A 100 27.77 8.10 -20.81
N LYS A 101 27.48 6.83 -20.50
CA LYS A 101 27.76 5.68 -21.36
C LYS A 101 26.49 5.19 -22.04
N PRO A 102 26.55 4.75 -23.30
CA PRO A 102 25.40 4.19 -23.99
C PRO A 102 24.92 2.87 -23.34
N PRO A 103 23.70 2.41 -23.66
CA PRO A 103 23.24 1.08 -23.28
C PRO A 103 24.16 -0.03 -23.81
N SER A 104 23.95 -1.27 -23.35
CA SER A 104 24.65 -2.42 -23.93
C SER A 104 24.31 -2.56 -25.41
N LYS A 105 25.25 -3.11 -26.19
CA LYS A 105 25.05 -3.33 -27.63
C LYS A 105 23.79 -4.15 -27.93
N GLU A 106 23.53 -5.18 -27.11
CA GLU A 106 22.34 -6.03 -27.24
C GLU A 106 21.03 -5.25 -27.05
N LEU A 107 20.97 -4.33 -26.08
CA LEU A 107 19.79 -3.48 -25.86
C LEU A 107 19.60 -2.46 -26.99
N MET A 108 20.69 -1.88 -27.49
CA MET A 108 20.64 -0.97 -28.64
C MET A 108 20.15 -1.68 -29.90
N GLU A 109 20.63 -2.91 -30.17
CA GLU A 109 20.18 -3.75 -31.29
C GLU A 109 18.74 -4.25 -31.12
N SER A 110 18.21 -4.20 -29.89
CA SER A 110 16.81 -4.49 -29.60
C SER A 110 15.86 -3.31 -29.80
N MET A 111 16.36 -2.07 -29.86
CA MET A 111 15.54 -0.89 -30.17
C MET A 111 16.14 0.01 -31.27
N PRO A 112 16.44 -0.55 -32.46
CA PRO A 112 17.15 0.18 -33.50
C PRO A 112 16.41 1.43 -33.98
N TYR A 113 15.08 1.42 -34.06
CA TYR A 113 14.31 2.59 -34.50
C TYR A 113 14.39 3.72 -33.46
N THR A 114 14.16 3.41 -32.18
CA THR A 114 14.28 4.37 -31.08
C THR A 114 15.69 4.96 -30.99
N GLN A 115 16.73 4.13 -31.16
CA GLN A 115 18.11 4.62 -31.22
C GLN A 115 18.35 5.54 -32.43
N SER A 116 17.71 5.26 -33.58
CA SER A 116 17.79 6.12 -34.76
C SER A 116 17.15 7.50 -34.54
N LEU A 117 16.02 7.55 -33.81
CA LEU A 117 15.36 8.81 -33.46
C LEU A 117 16.24 9.67 -32.53
N LEU A 118 16.85 9.04 -31.52
CA LEU A 118 17.75 9.68 -30.56
C LEU A 118 19.02 10.23 -31.24
N THR A 119 19.66 9.41 -32.07
CA THR A 119 20.88 9.81 -32.81
C THR A 119 20.59 10.83 -33.93
N GLY A 120 19.38 10.81 -34.49
CA GLY A 120 18.91 11.72 -35.54
C GLY A 120 18.29 13.03 -35.05
N CYS A 121 18.36 13.35 -33.75
CA CYS A 121 17.74 14.55 -33.16
C CYS A 121 16.20 14.65 -33.34
N GLN A 122 15.54 13.51 -33.55
CA GLN A 122 14.08 13.44 -33.71
C GLN A 122 13.36 13.08 -32.41
N ALA A 123 14.11 12.76 -31.36
CA ALA A 123 13.59 12.53 -30.03
C ALA A 123 14.47 13.13 -28.93
N ALA A 124 13.83 13.60 -27.85
CA ALA A 124 14.49 14.03 -26.62
C ALA A 124 14.19 13.02 -25.50
N GLY A 125 15.25 12.44 -24.92
CA GLY A 125 15.15 11.45 -23.86
C GLY A 125 15.54 12.02 -22.50
N TYR A 126 14.84 11.56 -21.46
CA TYR A 126 15.07 11.90 -20.06
C TYR A 126 15.07 10.66 -19.16
N HIS A 127 15.96 10.67 -18.17
CA HIS A 127 15.86 9.86 -16.96
C HIS A 127 14.81 10.53 -16.04
N ALA A 128 13.54 10.23 -16.26
CA ALA A 128 12.44 10.73 -15.45
C ALA A 128 12.38 9.96 -14.13
N LYS A 129 12.92 10.52 -13.05
CA LYS A 129 12.98 9.84 -11.76
C LYS A 129 11.58 9.66 -11.16
N ALA A 130 11.23 8.40 -10.91
CA ALA A 130 10.02 7.97 -10.25
C ALA A 130 10.22 8.01 -8.73
N ALA A 131 9.44 8.83 -8.03
CA ALA A 131 9.51 8.87 -6.57
C ALA A 131 8.97 7.56 -5.95
N PRO A 132 9.52 7.09 -4.82
CA PRO A 132 8.93 5.96 -4.10
C PRO A 132 7.53 6.30 -3.55
N PRO A 133 6.62 5.33 -3.45
CA PRO A 133 6.78 3.93 -3.90
C PRO A 133 6.65 3.83 -5.42
N THR A 134 7.53 3.01 -6.01
CA THR A 134 7.65 2.79 -7.47
C THR A 134 6.66 1.72 -7.94
N VAL A 135 5.37 2.01 -7.72
CA VAL A 135 4.24 1.15 -8.11
C VAL A 135 3.32 1.87 -9.08
N THR A 136 2.79 1.16 -10.08
CA THR A 136 2.07 1.71 -11.23
C THR A 136 1.08 2.82 -10.90
N MET A 137 0.06 2.57 -10.06
CA MET A 137 -1.02 3.54 -9.85
C MET A 137 -0.55 4.91 -9.29
N PRO A 138 0.23 5.01 -8.19
CA PRO A 138 0.84 6.26 -7.75
C PRO A 138 1.69 6.97 -8.81
N ARG A 139 2.40 6.22 -9.64
CA ARG A 139 3.26 6.80 -10.69
C ARG A 139 2.43 7.38 -11.83
N LEU A 140 1.37 6.67 -12.28
CA LEU A 140 0.40 7.21 -13.24
C LEU A 140 -0.21 8.53 -12.75
N LYS A 141 -0.66 8.58 -11.48
CA LYS A 141 -1.19 9.81 -10.86
C LYS A 141 -0.17 10.94 -10.87
N ALA A 142 1.09 10.66 -10.51
CA ALA A 142 2.15 11.66 -10.49
C ALA A 142 2.43 12.25 -11.88
N MET A 143 2.47 11.41 -12.93
CA MET A 143 2.73 11.85 -14.30
C MET A 143 1.64 12.77 -14.86
N VAL A 144 0.37 12.52 -14.53
CA VAL A 144 -0.75 13.32 -15.07
C VAL A 144 -1.13 14.53 -14.21
N SER A 145 -0.88 14.50 -12.90
CA SER A 145 -1.19 15.63 -12.00
C SER A 145 0.00 16.54 -11.75
N GLY A 146 1.24 16.04 -11.89
CA GLY A 146 2.44 16.73 -11.44
C GLY A 146 2.54 16.85 -9.91
N ALA A 147 1.70 16.12 -9.17
CA ALA A 147 1.75 16.06 -7.71
C ALA A 147 2.48 14.80 -7.25
N ILE A 148 3.22 14.89 -6.15
CA ILE A 148 3.87 13.71 -5.55
C ILE A 148 2.79 12.84 -4.90
N GLY A 149 2.72 11.55 -5.24
CA GLY A 149 1.90 10.57 -4.51
C GLY A 149 2.40 10.31 -3.09
N GLY A 150 1.51 10.14 -2.11
CA GLY A 150 1.85 9.79 -0.73
C GLY A 150 1.84 8.27 -0.49
N PHE A 151 2.45 7.79 0.61
CA PHE A 151 2.37 6.38 0.99
C PHE A 151 0.91 5.94 1.29
N LEU A 152 0.06 6.88 1.72
CA LEU A 152 -1.38 6.63 1.87
C LEU A 152 -2.06 6.28 0.54
N ASP A 153 -1.56 6.76 -0.61
CA ASP A 153 -2.08 6.34 -1.91
C ASP A 153 -1.91 4.84 -2.11
N VAL A 154 -0.84 4.22 -1.58
CA VAL A 154 -0.66 2.76 -1.61
C VAL A 154 -1.61 2.03 -0.67
N ALA A 155 -1.88 2.58 0.51
CA ALA A 155 -2.91 2.00 1.39
C ALA A 155 -4.30 2.03 0.74
N PHE A 156 -4.60 3.08 -0.04
CA PHE A 156 -5.83 3.16 -0.84
C PHE A 156 -5.77 2.38 -2.17
N ASN A 157 -4.60 1.94 -2.66
CA ASN A 157 -4.48 1.08 -3.84
C ASN A 157 -5.29 -0.22 -3.70
N PHE A 158 -5.42 -0.74 -2.47
CA PHE A 158 -6.21 -1.94 -2.17
C PHE A 158 -7.72 -1.79 -2.46
N ASN A 159 -8.21 -0.57 -2.68
CA ASN A 159 -9.62 -0.29 -2.95
C ASN A 159 -9.83 0.66 -4.15
N THR A 160 -8.94 0.58 -5.16
CA THR A 160 -8.81 1.48 -6.33
C THR A 160 -10.01 2.41 -6.55
N GLN A 161 -9.93 3.62 -5.98
CA GLN A 161 -10.98 4.64 -6.10
C GLN A 161 -10.67 5.59 -7.26
N ALA A 162 -11.72 6.19 -7.83
CA ALA A 162 -11.60 7.21 -8.85
C ALA A 162 -10.70 8.37 -8.36
N PHE A 163 -9.82 8.84 -9.24
CA PHE A 163 -8.95 9.98 -8.96
C PHE A 163 -9.70 11.28 -9.28
N LEU A 164 -10.00 12.06 -8.25
CA LEU A 164 -10.88 13.23 -8.35
C LEU A 164 -10.12 14.56 -8.33
N GLU A 165 -8.78 14.50 -8.20
CA GLU A 165 -7.94 15.71 -8.21
C GLU A 165 -7.64 16.16 -9.63
N ASP A 166 -7.40 17.46 -9.77
CA ASP A 166 -7.06 18.07 -11.05
C ASP A 166 -5.83 17.42 -11.70
N ASN A 167 -5.94 17.13 -12.99
CA ASN A 167 -4.91 16.46 -13.77
C ASN A 167 -5.03 16.80 -15.26
N LEU A 168 -3.98 16.47 -16.01
CA LEU A 168 -3.86 16.75 -17.43
C LEU A 168 -5.02 16.16 -18.26
N LEU A 169 -5.47 14.94 -17.97
CA LEU A 169 -6.51 14.28 -18.76
C LEU A 169 -7.86 14.98 -18.60
N ASP A 170 -8.20 15.38 -17.37
CA ASP A 170 -9.38 16.21 -17.11
C ASP A 170 -9.31 17.55 -17.83
N GLN A 171 -8.16 18.23 -17.78
CA GLN A 171 -7.96 19.52 -18.45
C GLN A 171 -8.14 19.43 -19.97
N LEU A 172 -7.65 18.36 -20.60
CA LEU A 172 -7.84 18.09 -22.03
C LEU A 172 -9.31 17.75 -22.34
N HIS A 173 -9.94 16.88 -21.54
CA HIS A 173 -11.36 16.54 -21.68
C HIS A 173 -12.26 17.78 -21.55
N MET A 174 -11.94 18.68 -20.62
CA MET A 174 -12.63 19.93 -20.34
C MET A 174 -12.64 20.91 -21.52
N ILE A 175 -11.66 20.85 -22.43
CA ILE A 175 -11.64 21.64 -23.68
C ILE A 175 -12.19 20.85 -24.88
N GLY A 176 -12.83 19.70 -24.63
CA GLY A 176 -13.55 18.91 -25.63
C GLY A 176 -12.67 17.93 -26.40
N HIS A 177 -11.45 17.64 -25.91
CA HIS A 177 -10.65 16.57 -26.49
C HIS A 177 -11.28 15.21 -26.18
N LYS A 178 -11.27 14.35 -27.20
CA LYS A 178 -11.74 12.97 -27.09
C LYS A 178 -10.56 12.08 -26.74
N LEU A 179 -10.66 11.39 -25.61
CA LEU A 179 -9.63 10.51 -25.07
C LEU A 179 -9.98 9.06 -25.39
N VAL A 180 -8.99 8.28 -25.80
CA VAL A 180 -9.06 6.83 -26.01
C VAL A 180 -8.00 6.16 -25.15
N MET A 181 -8.33 5.02 -24.54
CA MET A 181 -7.39 4.28 -23.68
C MET A 181 -7.37 2.79 -24.05
N LEU A 182 -6.18 2.23 -24.26
CA LEU A 182 -5.94 0.81 -24.51
C LEU A 182 -4.81 0.34 -23.60
N GLY A 183 -5.01 -0.70 -22.80
CA GLY A 183 -3.94 -1.21 -21.91
C GLY A 183 -4.38 -1.50 -20.48
N ASP A 184 -3.49 -1.34 -19.51
CA ASP A 184 -3.78 -1.63 -18.10
C ASP A 184 -5.05 -0.92 -17.59
N GLU A 185 -6.03 -1.70 -17.13
CA GLU A 185 -7.33 -1.24 -16.62
C GLU A 185 -7.24 -0.25 -15.44
N THR A 186 -6.06 -0.09 -14.81
CA THR A 186 -5.80 0.95 -13.81
C THR A 186 -6.23 2.34 -14.29
N TRP A 187 -6.01 2.69 -15.56
CA TRP A 187 -6.46 3.98 -16.12
C TRP A 187 -7.99 4.13 -16.05
N ILE A 188 -8.73 3.07 -16.39
CA ILE A 188 -10.20 3.07 -16.41
C ILE A 188 -10.73 3.23 -14.97
N LYS A 189 -10.09 2.58 -14.00
CA LYS A 189 -10.48 2.70 -12.59
C LYS A 189 -10.18 4.09 -12.02
N LEU A 190 -9.06 4.70 -12.41
CA LEU A 190 -8.70 6.06 -12.01
C LEU A 190 -9.61 7.12 -12.68
N PHE A 191 -9.96 6.93 -13.95
CA PHE A 191 -10.65 7.92 -14.79
C PHE A 191 -11.92 7.35 -15.47
N PRO A 192 -12.92 6.90 -14.69
CA PRO A 192 -14.03 6.08 -15.20
C PRO A 192 -14.95 6.78 -16.21
N THR A 193 -14.89 8.11 -16.33
CA THR A 193 -15.79 8.90 -17.18
C THR A 193 -15.09 9.65 -18.32
N LEU A 194 -13.76 9.55 -18.44
CA LEU A 194 -13.01 10.41 -19.38
C LEU A 194 -12.88 9.85 -20.79
N PHE A 195 -12.85 8.52 -20.92
CA PHE A 195 -12.55 7.87 -22.19
C PHE A 195 -13.80 7.69 -23.06
N ALA A 196 -13.73 8.17 -24.31
CA ALA A 196 -14.77 7.98 -25.31
C ALA A 196 -14.78 6.55 -25.86
N ARG A 197 -13.60 5.92 -25.94
CA ARG A 197 -13.40 4.49 -26.22
C ARG A 197 -12.33 3.95 -25.28
N GLN A 198 -12.53 2.74 -24.79
CA GLN A 198 -11.57 2.09 -23.93
C GLN A 198 -11.55 0.57 -24.10
N ASP A 199 -10.39 -0.04 -23.95
CA ASP A 199 -10.25 -1.50 -23.80
C ASP A 199 -9.15 -1.81 -22.78
N GLY A 200 -9.55 -2.37 -21.65
CA GLY A 200 -8.69 -2.61 -20.49
C GLY A 200 -8.18 -4.06 -20.44
N VAL A 201 -6.92 -4.24 -20.07
CA VAL A 201 -6.31 -5.53 -19.74
C VAL A 201 -5.99 -5.59 -18.25
N SER A 202 -6.09 -6.78 -17.65
CA SER A 202 -5.81 -7.00 -16.24
C SER A 202 -4.31 -7.25 -16.01
N SER A 203 -3.70 -6.45 -15.14
CA SER A 203 -2.30 -6.58 -14.70
C SER A 203 -2.05 -7.72 -13.71
N PHE A 204 -3.09 -8.39 -13.21
CA PHE A 204 -2.93 -9.42 -12.17
C PHE A 204 -2.33 -10.74 -12.67
N TYR A 205 -2.29 -10.99 -13.97
CA TYR A 205 -1.79 -12.25 -14.54
C TYR A 205 -0.38 -12.10 -15.13
N VAL A 206 0.60 -11.91 -14.25
CA VAL A 206 2.03 -11.65 -14.56
C VAL A 206 2.69 -12.69 -15.49
N ARG A 207 2.13 -13.90 -15.60
CA ARG A 207 2.68 -14.94 -16.51
C ARG A 207 2.37 -14.71 -17.98
N ASP A 208 1.40 -13.85 -18.27
CA ASP A 208 1.09 -13.49 -19.64
C ASP A 208 1.98 -12.32 -20.07
N THR A 209 2.92 -12.60 -20.96
CA THR A 209 3.86 -11.63 -21.52
C THR A 209 3.56 -11.31 -22.98
N VAL A 210 2.48 -11.87 -23.53
CA VAL A 210 2.19 -11.84 -24.98
C VAL A 210 0.77 -11.36 -25.24
N GLU A 211 -0.24 -12.01 -24.65
CA GLU A 211 -1.64 -11.65 -24.86
C GLU A 211 -1.96 -10.29 -24.23
N VAL A 212 -1.33 -9.93 -23.09
CA VAL A 212 -1.46 -8.57 -22.51
C VAL A 212 -1.11 -7.47 -23.51
N ASP A 213 0.01 -7.59 -24.22
CA ASP A 213 0.48 -6.59 -25.18
C ASP A 213 -0.26 -6.70 -26.52
N PHE A 214 -0.60 -7.93 -26.94
CA PHE A 214 -1.42 -8.18 -28.13
C PHE A 214 -2.80 -7.52 -28.01
N ASN A 215 -3.43 -7.59 -26.83
CA ASN A 215 -4.73 -6.97 -26.58
C ASN A 215 -4.70 -5.44 -26.67
N VAL A 216 -3.54 -4.82 -26.46
CA VAL A 216 -3.33 -3.39 -26.76
C VAL A 216 -3.11 -3.19 -28.26
N SER A 217 -2.20 -3.95 -28.85
CA SER A 217 -1.80 -3.81 -30.26
C SER A 217 -2.91 -4.13 -31.27
N ARG A 218 -3.88 -5.00 -30.94
CA ARG A 218 -4.94 -5.44 -31.86
C ARG A 218 -5.87 -4.31 -32.32
N HIS A 219 -5.98 -3.24 -31.55
CA HIS A 219 -6.78 -2.06 -31.88
C HIS A 219 -5.96 -0.92 -32.49
N LEU A 220 -4.63 -1.04 -32.45
CA LEU A 220 -3.73 0.07 -32.77
C LEU A 220 -3.90 0.56 -34.21
N GLU A 221 -4.01 -0.35 -35.19
CA GLU A 221 -4.20 0.04 -36.60
C GLU A 221 -5.52 0.79 -36.83
N PHE A 222 -6.59 0.35 -36.16
CA PHE A 222 -7.90 0.99 -36.25
C PHE A 222 -7.86 2.41 -35.65
N GLU A 223 -7.31 2.56 -34.45
CA GLU A 223 -7.25 3.86 -33.78
C GLU A 223 -6.28 4.82 -34.49
N LEU A 224 -5.11 4.36 -34.97
CA LEU A 224 -4.18 5.21 -35.72
C LEU A 224 -4.78 5.70 -37.06
N ALA A 225 -5.67 4.94 -37.69
CA ALA A 225 -6.40 5.37 -38.88
C ALA A 225 -7.57 6.34 -38.57
N ALA A 226 -8.06 6.35 -37.33
CA ALA A 226 -9.16 7.19 -36.90
C ALA A 226 -8.73 8.66 -36.68
N LYS A 227 -9.60 9.60 -37.06
CA LYS A 227 -9.37 11.05 -36.95
C LYS A 227 -10.23 11.73 -35.90
N ASP A 228 -10.92 10.96 -35.07
CA ASP A 228 -11.94 11.48 -34.15
C ASP A 228 -11.46 11.54 -32.69
N TRP A 229 -10.23 11.13 -32.39
CA TRP A 229 -9.61 11.24 -31.07
C TRP A 229 -8.51 12.30 -31.06
N SER A 230 -8.33 12.96 -29.91
CA SER A 230 -7.24 13.94 -29.68
C SER A 230 -6.18 13.41 -28.71
N VAL A 231 -6.52 12.46 -27.84
CA VAL A 231 -5.56 11.79 -26.95
C VAL A 231 -5.73 10.27 -27.05
N LEU A 232 -4.64 9.56 -27.28
CA LEU A 232 -4.57 8.10 -27.25
C LEU A 232 -3.59 7.66 -26.16
N VAL A 233 -4.09 6.97 -25.13
CA VAL A 233 -3.28 6.35 -24.08
C VAL A 233 -3.09 4.88 -24.42
N LEU A 234 -1.84 4.44 -24.52
CA LEU A 234 -1.45 3.04 -24.70
C LEU A 234 -0.66 2.62 -23.47
N HIS A 235 -1.02 1.51 -22.81
CA HIS A 235 -0.27 1.03 -21.64
C HIS A 235 0.06 -0.46 -21.78
N TYR A 236 1.32 -0.74 -22.09
CA TYR A 236 1.87 -2.08 -22.29
C TYR A 236 2.48 -2.63 -21.00
N LEU A 237 2.18 -3.89 -20.66
CA LEU A 237 2.54 -4.55 -19.39
C LEU A 237 3.60 -5.64 -19.59
N GLY A 238 3.79 -6.14 -20.81
CA GLY A 238 4.57 -7.36 -21.04
C GLY A 238 6.05 -7.24 -20.69
N LEU A 239 6.63 -6.04 -20.72
CA LEU A 239 8.02 -5.81 -20.32
C LEU A 239 8.21 -5.96 -18.79
N ASP A 240 7.36 -5.32 -17.98
CA ASP A 240 7.34 -5.49 -16.53
C ASP A 240 7.08 -6.96 -16.16
N HIS A 241 6.11 -7.60 -16.80
CA HIS A 241 5.84 -9.04 -16.61
C HIS A 241 7.06 -9.92 -16.91
N VAL A 242 7.81 -9.64 -17.98
CA VAL A 242 9.08 -10.32 -18.27
C VAL A 242 10.14 -10.05 -17.21
N GLY A 243 10.19 -8.82 -16.68
CA GLY A 243 10.98 -8.43 -15.51
C GLY A 243 10.65 -9.32 -14.31
N HIS A 244 9.38 -9.40 -13.89
CA HIS A 244 8.96 -10.24 -12.76
C HIS A 244 9.25 -11.74 -12.94
N ILE A 245 9.27 -12.25 -14.18
CA ILE A 245 9.52 -13.68 -14.44
C ILE A 245 11.02 -14.02 -14.41
N GLY A 246 11.85 -13.19 -15.02
CA GLY A 246 13.25 -13.54 -15.33
C GLY A 246 14.28 -12.46 -15.03
N GLY A 247 13.85 -11.35 -14.43
CA GLY A 247 14.67 -10.18 -14.15
C GLY A 247 15.14 -9.44 -15.39
N ARG A 248 16.04 -8.48 -15.16
CA ARG A 248 16.58 -7.58 -16.19
C ARG A 248 17.33 -8.30 -17.31
N ARG A 249 17.88 -9.47 -16.99
CA ARG A 249 18.64 -10.34 -17.91
C ARG A 249 17.82 -11.52 -18.41
N SER A 250 16.49 -11.44 -18.32
CA SER A 250 15.60 -12.44 -18.90
C SER A 250 15.89 -12.61 -20.38
N VAL A 251 15.88 -13.85 -20.85
CA VAL A 251 16.04 -14.17 -22.29
C VAL A 251 14.93 -13.57 -23.15
N LEU A 252 13.80 -13.20 -22.56
CA LEU A 252 12.67 -12.57 -23.23
C LEU A 252 12.77 -11.04 -23.26
N MET A 253 13.66 -10.43 -22.46
CA MET A 253 13.74 -8.97 -22.32
C MET A 253 14.04 -8.30 -23.66
N THR A 254 15.04 -8.81 -24.39
CA THR A 254 15.44 -8.27 -25.70
C THR A 254 14.37 -8.46 -26.76
N GLN A 255 13.57 -9.52 -26.67
CA GLN A 255 12.43 -9.76 -27.56
C GLN A 255 11.29 -8.78 -27.28
N LYS A 256 10.97 -8.52 -26.01
CA LYS A 256 9.97 -7.52 -25.61
C LYS A 256 10.39 -6.10 -26.00
N MET A 257 11.66 -5.76 -25.84
CA MET A 257 12.20 -4.47 -26.28
C MET A 257 12.04 -4.27 -27.80
N LYS A 258 12.25 -5.31 -28.61
CA LYS A 258 12.01 -5.28 -30.07
C LYS A 258 10.54 -5.06 -30.42
N GLU A 259 9.65 -5.69 -29.68
CA GLU A 259 8.21 -5.47 -29.87
C GLU A 259 7.82 -4.01 -29.57
N MET A 260 8.32 -3.45 -28.48
CA MET A 260 8.05 -2.05 -28.12
C MET A 260 8.65 -1.08 -29.15
N ASP A 261 9.85 -1.35 -29.66
CA ASP A 261 10.46 -0.55 -30.74
C ASP A 261 9.60 -0.54 -32.01
N GLU A 262 9.04 -1.70 -32.39
CA GLU A 262 8.12 -1.81 -33.52
C GLU A 262 6.79 -1.08 -33.29
N VAL A 263 6.27 -1.08 -32.05
CA VAL A 263 5.08 -0.27 -31.70
C VAL A 263 5.39 1.22 -31.83
N ILE A 264 6.52 1.69 -31.27
CA ILE A 264 6.97 3.08 -31.38
C ILE A 264 7.08 3.49 -32.84
N ARG A 265 7.68 2.64 -33.69
CA ARG A 265 7.77 2.84 -35.13
C ARG A 265 6.40 2.98 -35.79
N ARG A 266 5.48 2.04 -35.54
CA ARG A 266 4.13 2.08 -36.12
C ARG A 266 3.38 3.36 -35.76
N VAL A 267 3.45 3.79 -34.49
CA VAL A 267 2.79 5.01 -34.03
C VAL A 267 3.42 6.26 -34.65
N HIS A 268 4.76 6.34 -34.68
CA HIS A 268 5.45 7.49 -35.26
C HIS A 268 5.25 7.58 -36.78
N ASP A 269 5.33 6.46 -37.51
CA ASP A 269 5.07 6.42 -38.96
C ASP A 269 3.64 6.88 -39.28
N ALA A 270 2.64 6.51 -38.48
CA ALA A 270 1.27 6.97 -38.63
C ALA A 270 1.11 8.48 -38.36
N SER A 271 1.80 8.99 -37.33
CA SER A 271 1.85 10.43 -37.01
C SER A 271 2.41 11.25 -38.18
N LEU A 272 3.48 10.76 -38.83
CA LEU A 272 4.10 11.44 -39.98
C LEU A 272 3.23 11.47 -41.24
N GLN A 273 2.27 10.55 -41.38
CA GLN A 273 1.35 10.50 -42.52
C GLN A 273 0.18 11.48 -42.38
N ASP A 274 -0.13 11.92 -41.16
CA ASP A 274 -1.24 12.84 -40.89
C ASP A 274 -0.80 14.31 -41.09
N ASN A 275 -0.79 14.77 -42.34
CA ASN A 275 -0.38 16.13 -42.70
C ASN A 275 -1.31 17.26 -42.16
N LEU A 276 -2.40 16.93 -41.47
CA LEU A 276 -3.41 17.89 -41.02
C LEU A 276 -3.27 18.28 -39.54
N GLU A 277 -2.82 17.36 -38.69
CA GLU A 277 -2.75 17.55 -37.23
C GLU A 277 -1.35 17.22 -36.71
N ARG A 278 -0.76 18.12 -35.91
CA ARG A 278 0.56 17.87 -35.31
C ARG A 278 0.41 16.92 -34.14
N THR A 279 0.92 15.71 -34.27
CA THR A 279 0.83 14.67 -33.25
C THR A 279 2.15 14.54 -32.48
N LEU A 280 2.08 14.63 -31.15
CA LEU A 280 3.20 14.35 -30.25
C LEU A 280 3.11 12.91 -29.76
N LEU A 281 4.18 12.13 -29.93
CA LEU A 281 4.33 10.82 -29.29
C LEU A 281 5.22 10.97 -28.05
N VAL A 282 4.70 10.58 -26.90
CA VAL A 282 5.44 10.55 -25.63
C VAL A 282 5.48 9.10 -25.15
N VAL A 283 6.67 8.53 -25.09
CA VAL A 283 6.90 7.18 -24.55
C VAL A 283 7.45 7.34 -23.14
N VAL A 284 6.76 6.79 -22.15
CA VAL A 284 7.14 6.90 -20.74
C VAL A 284 7.20 5.52 -20.08
N SER A 285 7.92 5.44 -18.98
CA SER A 285 7.80 4.36 -18.02
C SER A 285 7.30 4.91 -16.68
N ASP A 286 6.49 4.13 -15.99
CA ASP A 286 5.98 4.43 -14.66
C ASP A 286 7.01 4.13 -13.56
N HIS A 287 7.86 3.12 -13.75
CA HIS A 287 9.02 2.84 -12.91
C HIS A 287 10.13 2.10 -13.67
N GLY A 288 11.27 1.88 -13.02
CA GLY A 288 12.27 0.91 -13.47
C GLY A 288 12.07 -0.44 -12.78
N MET A 289 13.13 -1.23 -12.66
CA MET A 289 13.09 -2.52 -11.97
C MET A 289 14.47 -2.90 -11.42
N THR A 290 14.50 -3.56 -10.26
CA THR A 290 15.71 -4.17 -9.68
C THR A 290 16.31 -5.24 -10.60
N GLU A 291 17.55 -5.67 -10.35
CA GLU A 291 18.18 -6.79 -11.09
C GLU A 291 17.31 -8.06 -11.11
N GLY A 292 16.61 -8.32 -10.00
CA GLY A 292 15.67 -9.43 -9.90
C GLY A 292 14.43 -9.23 -10.75
N GLY A 293 14.02 -8.00 -11.05
CA GLY A 293 12.76 -7.68 -11.72
C GLY A 293 11.64 -7.23 -10.78
N ASN A 294 11.94 -7.01 -9.49
CA ASN A 294 11.01 -6.35 -8.56
C ASN A 294 11.03 -4.83 -8.72
N HIS A 295 9.99 -4.19 -8.21
CA HIS A 295 9.86 -2.75 -8.04
C HIS A 295 9.02 -2.44 -6.79
N GLY A 296 8.79 -1.16 -6.48
CA GLY A 296 8.06 -0.68 -5.31
C GLY A 296 8.95 0.09 -4.33
N GLY A 297 10.25 -0.19 -4.33
CA GLY A 297 11.25 0.42 -3.48
C GLY A 297 11.80 1.75 -4.00
N SER A 298 12.98 2.11 -3.49
CA SER A 298 13.66 3.38 -3.73
C SER A 298 15.08 3.24 -4.29
N SER A 299 15.43 2.06 -4.83
CA SER A 299 16.75 1.89 -5.46
C SER A 299 16.86 2.74 -6.73
N TYR A 300 18.09 2.99 -7.18
CA TYR A 300 18.31 3.70 -8.44
C TYR A 300 17.61 2.97 -9.59
N GLU A 301 17.75 1.64 -9.63
CA GLU A 301 17.25 0.78 -10.70
C GLU A 301 15.72 0.81 -10.79
N GLU A 302 15.02 0.95 -9.66
CA GLU A 302 13.56 1.08 -9.60
C GLU A 302 13.07 2.50 -9.90
N THR A 303 13.84 3.51 -9.53
CA THR A 303 13.43 4.93 -9.70
C THR A 303 13.78 5.48 -11.08
N ASP A 304 14.69 4.84 -11.82
CA ASP A 304 15.14 5.29 -13.14
C ASP A 304 14.15 4.93 -14.26
N SER A 305 13.12 5.76 -14.48
CA SER A 305 12.08 5.54 -15.49
C SER A 305 12.29 6.41 -16.74
N LEU A 306 11.91 5.89 -17.92
CA LEU A 306 12.08 6.59 -19.20
C LEU A 306 11.04 7.70 -19.39
N ALA A 307 11.44 8.83 -19.98
CA ALA A 307 10.54 9.69 -20.73
C ALA A 307 11.18 10.11 -22.05
N LEU A 308 10.50 9.85 -23.16
CA LEU A 308 10.98 10.08 -24.52
C LEU A 308 9.93 10.84 -25.33
N PHE A 309 10.30 12.00 -25.85
CA PHE A 309 9.45 12.86 -26.67
C PHE A 309 9.84 12.70 -28.13
N VAL A 310 8.96 12.14 -28.95
CA VAL A 310 9.18 11.82 -30.38
C VAL A 310 8.32 12.74 -31.25
N GLY A 311 8.88 13.22 -32.37
CA GLY A 311 8.20 14.21 -33.24
C GLY A 311 8.35 15.65 -32.76
N HIS A 312 9.23 15.87 -31.79
CA HIS A 312 9.68 17.18 -31.38
C HIS A 312 10.97 17.49 -32.12
N SER A 313 10.89 18.24 -33.23
CA SER A 313 12.06 18.60 -34.04
C SER A 313 13.01 19.47 -33.21
N VAL A 314 14.06 18.85 -32.72
CA VAL A 314 15.19 19.54 -32.12
C VAL A 314 16.12 19.91 -33.27
N GLU A 315 16.02 21.13 -33.79
CA GLU A 315 17.10 21.70 -34.61
C GLU A 315 18.33 21.95 -33.72
N ARG A 316 19.00 20.85 -33.33
CA ARG A 316 20.31 20.91 -32.70
C ARG A 316 21.37 20.62 -33.76
N PRO A 317 22.45 21.42 -33.80
CA PRO A 317 23.61 21.10 -34.62
C PRO A 317 24.20 19.73 -34.25
N HIS A 318 24.19 19.37 -32.96
CA HIS A 318 24.70 18.10 -32.40
C HIS A 318 23.75 17.58 -31.31
N CYS A 319 23.33 16.32 -31.41
CA CYS A 319 22.65 15.60 -30.33
C CYS A 319 23.62 14.64 -29.66
N SER A 320 23.69 14.71 -28.34
CA SER A 320 24.34 13.69 -27.51
C SER A 320 23.24 12.88 -26.85
N PRO A 321 22.77 11.78 -27.49
CA PRO A 321 21.66 10.99 -26.98
C PRO A 321 21.96 10.32 -25.63
N TYR A 322 23.23 10.30 -25.23
CA TYR A 322 23.71 9.71 -23.97
C TYR A 322 24.10 10.76 -22.93
N ASN A 323 23.79 12.04 -23.15
CA ASN A 323 23.82 13.02 -22.08
C ASN A 323 22.75 12.67 -21.06
N GLN A 324 23.10 12.66 -19.77
CA GLN A 324 22.16 12.38 -18.70
C GLN A 324 21.23 13.58 -18.48
N ASN A 325 20.18 13.65 -19.29
CA ASN A 325 19.08 14.57 -19.05
C ASN A 325 18.23 14.00 -17.92
N GLU A 326 18.32 14.59 -16.74
CA GLU A 326 17.50 14.22 -15.60
C GLU A 326 16.21 15.05 -15.56
N ALA A 327 15.12 14.39 -15.17
CA ALA A 327 13.82 15.00 -14.93
C ALA A 327 13.13 14.27 -13.76
N LEU A 328 12.06 14.83 -13.23
CA LEU A 328 11.13 14.11 -12.35
C LEU A 328 9.88 13.73 -13.15
N GLN A 329 9.22 12.63 -12.80
CA GLN A 329 7.95 12.27 -13.47
C GLN A 329 6.87 13.36 -13.38
N VAL A 330 6.89 14.15 -12.30
CA VAL A 330 5.97 15.28 -12.12
C VAL A 330 6.17 16.39 -13.15
N ASP A 331 7.32 16.45 -13.81
CA ASP A 331 7.67 17.45 -14.84
C ASP A 331 6.93 17.21 -16.17
N LEU A 332 6.32 16.03 -16.35
CA LEU A 332 5.52 15.70 -17.53
C LEU A 332 4.22 16.51 -17.59
N ALA A 333 3.46 16.57 -16.49
CA ALA A 333 2.18 17.26 -16.42
C ALA A 333 2.24 18.75 -16.82
N PRO A 334 3.15 19.59 -16.29
CA PRO A 334 3.20 21.00 -16.67
C PRO A 334 3.71 21.18 -18.10
N THR A 335 4.65 20.33 -18.54
CA THR A 335 5.19 20.36 -19.91
C THR A 335 4.09 20.07 -20.93
N LEU A 336 3.35 18.97 -20.76
CA LEU A 336 2.25 18.61 -21.65
C LEU A 336 1.10 19.61 -21.57
N ALA A 337 0.73 20.10 -20.39
CA ALA A 337 -0.35 21.07 -20.25
C ALA A 337 -0.12 22.32 -21.14
N LEU A 338 1.09 22.88 -21.09
CA LEU A 338 1.42 24.07 -21.90
C LEU A 338 1.58 23.77 -23.38
N LEU A 339 2.09 22.60 -23.77
CA LEU A 339 2.17 22.18 -25.18
C LEU A 339 0.79 22.03 -25.82
N PHE A 340 -0.23 21.63 -25.05
CA PHE A 340 -1.61 21.48 -25.52
C PHE A 340 -2.51 22.68 -25.21
N GLY A 341 -1.95 23.77 -24.65
CA GLY A 341 -2.69 25.01 -24.40
C GLY A 341 -3.76 24.89 -23.32
N VAL A 342 -3.58 24.00 -22.34
CA VAL A 342 -4.46 23.84 -21.17
C VAL A 342 -3.79 24.31 -19.88
N PRO A 343 -4.54 24.63 -18.81
CA PRO A 343 -3.97 25.05 -17.54
C PRO A 343 -3.11 23.95 -16.92
N ILE A 344 -2.02 24.35 -16.27
CA ILE A 344 -1.23 23.42 -15.46
C ILE A 344 -2.10 22.92 -14.28
N PRO A 345 -2.16 21.61 -13.99
CA PRO A 345 -2.95 21.09 -12.90
C PRO A 345 -2.65 21.74 -11.54
N LYS A 346 -3.68 21.92 -10.72
CA LYS A 346 -3.64 22.82 -9.55
C LYS A 346 -2.66 22.46 -8.45
N ASN A 347 -2.32 21.18 -8.31
CA ASN A 347 -1.36 20.69 -7.30
C ASN A 347 0.00 20.31 -7.90
N ASN A 348 0.25 20.74 -9.12
CA ASN A 348 1.48 20.44 -9.84
C ASN A 348 2.69 21.20 -9.28
N ILE A 349 3.74 20.46 -8.93
CA ILE A 349 5.02 20.99 -8.46
C ILE A 349 6.14 20.85 -9.49
N GLY A 350 5.86 20.25 -10.63
CA GLY A 350 6.83 19.95 -11.68
C GLY A 350 7.32 21.19 -12.41
N VAL A 351 8.47 21.02 -13.05
CA VAL A 351 9.21 22.06 -13.78
C VAL A 351 9.24 21.71 -15.27
N LEU A 352 9.08 22.70 -16.16
CA LEU A 352 9.08 22.44 -17.61
C LEU A 352 10.39 21.83 -18.13
N LEU A 353 10.28 20.81 -18.99
CA LEU A 353 11.43 20.12 -19.57
C LEU A 353 12.18 21.00 -20.59
N PRO A 354 13.46 21.36 -20.35
CA PRO A 354 14.16 22.38 -21.15
C PRO A 354 14.30 22.07 -22.64
N GLU A 355 14.54 20.80 -22.98
CA GLU A 355 14.79 20.42 -24.37
C GLU A 355 13.52 20.48 -25.22
N VAL A 356 12.38 20.20 -24.59
CA VAL A 356 11.05 20.24 -25.20
C VAL A 356 10.57 21.68 -25.42
N LEU A 357 11.21 22.68 -24.80
CA LEU A 357 10.90 24.09 -25.07
C LEU A 357 11.71 24.67 -26.24
N ASN A 358 12.65 23.93 -26.82
CA ASN A 358 13.55 24.47 -27.86
C ASN A 358 12.90 24.72 -29.21
N SER A 359 11.74 24.11 -29.48
CA SER A 359 10.94 24.40 -30.68
C SER A 359 10.11 25.68 -30.57
N LEU A 360 9.99 26.24 -29.36
CA LEU A 360 9.25 27.47 -29.09
C LEU A 360 10.10 28.69 -29.45
N THR A 361 9.44 29.79 -29.83
CA THR A 361 10.11 31.09 -29.92
C THR A 361 10.58 31.54 -28.53
N ASP A 362 11.54 32.45 -28.48
CA ASP A 362 12.07 32.97 -27.20
C ASP A 362 10.97 33.55 -26.31
N ASP A 363 10.01 34.29 -26.88
CA ASP A 363 8.85 34.81 -26.14
C ASP A 363 7.96 33.71 -25.59
N GLN A 364 7.70 32.69 -26.41
CA GLN A 364 6.88 31.55 -26.04
C GLN A 364 7.55 30.74 -24.91
N LYS A 365 8.87 30.57 -24.98
CA LYS A 365 9.67 29.92 -23.94
C LYS A 365 9.62 30.72 -22.63
N LEU A 366 9.80 32.03 -22.67
CA LEU A 366 9.72 32.88 -21.46
C LEU A 366 8.29 32.91 -20.88
N ARG A 367 7.27 32.98 -21.72
CA ARG A 367 5.86 32.95 -21.28
C ARG A 367 5.49 31.63 -20.62
N THR A 368 5.93 30.50 -21.16
CA THR A 368 5.66 29.18 -20.56
C THR A 368 6.33 29.04 -19.18
N LEU A 369 7.58 29.48 -19.04
CA LEU A 369 8.30 29.51 -17.76
C LEU A 369 7.65 30.43 -16.73
N GLU A 370 7.12 31.58 -17.17
CA GLU A 370 6.35 32.49 -16.33
C GLU A 370 5.06 31.82 -15.82
N LEU A 371 4.30 31.15 -16.70
CA LEU A 371 3.08 30.43 -16.33
C LEU A 371 3.36 29.28 -15.34
N ASN A 372 4.44 28.52 -15.54
CA ASN A 372 4.86 27.50 -14.59
C ASN A 372 5.24 28.12 -13.23
N SER A 373 5.91 29.28 -13.24
CA SER A 373 6.29 30.00 -12.02
C SER A 373 5.07 30.51 -11.26
N TRP A 374 4.05 31.02 -11.96
CA TRP A 374 2.79 31.43 -11.32
C TRP A 374 2.05 30.25 -10.70
N GLN A 375 2.10 29.08 -11.31
CA GLN A 375 1.48 27.90 -10.73
C GLN A 375 2.19 27.46 -9.43
N ILE A 376 3.52 27.36 -9.45
CA ILE A 376 4.29 27.03 -8.24
C ILE A 376 4.10 28.10 -7.16
N LEU A 377 4.03 29.38 -7.55
CA LEU A 377 3.78 30.48 -6.62
C LEU A 377 2.45 30.35 -5.87
N ARG A 378 1.37 29.89 -6.52
CA ARG A 378 0.09 29.62 -5.84
C ARG A 378 0.21 28.55 -4.77
N LEU A 379 1.01 27.51 -5.03
CA LEU A 379 1.29 26.47 -4.03
C LEU A 379 2.13 27.01 -2.88
N LEU A 380 3.16 27.82 -3.16
CA LEU A 380 3.94 28.48 -2.11
C LEU A 380 3.06 29.39 -1.25
N GLN A 381 2.14 30.17 -1.83
CA GLN A 381 1.19 31.01 -1.10
C GLN A 381 0.22 30.20 -0.22
N ALA A 382 -0.20 29.03 -0.69
CA ALA A 382 -1.05 28.13 0.10
C ALA A 382 -0.31 27.55 1.31
N GLN A 383 1.00 27.28 1.18
CA GLN A 383 1.85 26.76 2.24
C GLN A 383 2.37 27.87 3.19
N MET A 384 2.55 29.09 2.65
CA MET A 384 3.08 30.26 3.34
C MET A 384 2.17 31.46 3.04
N PRO A 385 1.06 31.65 3.79
CA PRO A 385 0.07 32.69 3.51
C PRO A 385 0.60 34.13 3.56
N ALA A 386 1.74 34.35 4.21
CA ALA A 386 2.42 35.65 4.26
C ALA A 386 3.32 35.93 3.05
N PHE A 387 3.56 34.94 2.18
CA PHE A 387 4.39 35.10 0.99
C PHE A 387 3.59 35.75 -0.14
N CYS A 388 4.09 36.85 -0.70
CA CYS A 388 3.39 37.65 -1.69
C CYS A 388 4.36 38.16 -2.77
N LEU A 389 3.94 38.11 -4.04
CA LEU A 389 4.74 38.58 -5.17
C LEU A 389 4.96 40.09 -5.13
N GLU A 390 3.94 40.86 -4.76
CA GLU A 390 3.98 42.33 -4.76
C GLU A 390 5.06 42.83 -3.78
N ASP A 391 5.24 42.14 -2.66
CA ASP A 391 6.30 42.44 -1.69
C ASP A 391 7.70 42.16 -2.25
N CYS A 392 7.84 41.14 -3.10
CA CYS A 392 9.12 40.80 -3.72
C CYS A 392 9.55 41.82 -4.80
N ILE A 393 8.60 42.44 -5.51
CA ILE A 393 8.88 43.38 -6.60
C ILE A 393 9.09 44.82 -6.08
N ASN A 394 8.37 45.20 -5.02
CA ASN A 394 8.42 46.55 -4.45
C ASN A 394 9.57 46.81 -3.47
N SER A 395 10.43 45.81 -3.20
CA SER A 395 11.64 45.99 -2.41
C SER A 395 12.69 46.75 -3.21
N GLU A 396 12.58 48.08 -3.25
CA GLU A 396 13.66 48.99 -3.65
C GLU A 396 14.87 48.77 -2.74
N GLY A 397 15.77 47.86 -3.11
CA GLY A 397 16.91 47.54 -2.25
C GLY A 397 17.80 46.43 -2.76
N GLY A 398 18.71 46.78 -3.68
CA GLY A 398 20.03 46.15 -3.70
C GLY A 398 20.38 45.35 -4.95
N LEU A 399 20.88 46.07 -5.95
CA LEU A 399 21.95 45.61 -6.84
C LEU A 399 23.29 45.44 -6.07
N GLY A 400 23.23 44.97 -4.83
CA GLY A 400 24.34 44.81 -3.91
C GLY A 400 24.51 43.33 -3.58
N ILE A 401 25.74 42.86 -3.63
CA ILE A 401 26.14 41.51 -3.20
C ILE A 401 25.65 41.33 -1.76
N VAL A 402 24.58 40.58 -1.55
CA VAL A 402 24.11 40.18 -0.21
C VAL A 402 24.50 38.73 0.03
N VAL A 403 25.35 38.59 1.05
CA VAL A 403 25.73 37.36 1.74
C VAL A 403 24.46 36.68 2.27
N HIS A 404 24.28 35.41 1.92
CA HIS A 404 23.30 34.43 2.44
C HIS A 404 21.91 34.94 2.89
N PRO A 405 20.80 34.52 2.23
CA PRO A 405 19.44 34.90 2.61
C PRO A 405 19.12 34.53 4.07
N GLU A 406 18.61 35.49 4.84
CA GLU A 406 18.26 35.30 6.26
C GLU A 406 16.97 34.47 6.48
N SER A 407 16.14 34.25 5.44
CA SER A 407 14.94 33.38 5.48
C SER A 407 14.61 32.77 4.11
N ILE A 408 13.84 31.68 4.10
CA ILE A 408 13.42 30.96 2.89
C ILE A 408 12.53 31.85 2.00
N GLU A 409 11.66 32.66 2.59
CA GLU A 409 10.79 33.59 1.87
C GLU A 409 11.59 34.66 1.14
N LYS A 410 12.65 35.19 1.77
CA LYS A 410 13.55 36.15 1.12
C LYS A 410 14.26 35.53 -0.09
N GLU A 411 14.66 34.26 0.01
CA GLU A 411 15.30 33.56 -1.12
C GLU A 411 14.32 33.34 -2.27
N PHE A 412 13.08 32.91 -1.99
CA PHE A 412 12.05 32.83 -3.02
C PHE A 412 11.79 34.18 -3.68
N CYS A 413 11.68 35.26 -2.91
CA CYS A 413 11.54 36.61 -3.46
C CYS A 413 12.75 37.02 -4.31
N HIS A 414 13.97 36.71 -3.87
CA HIS A 414 15.19 37.05 -4.61
C HIS A 414 15.23 36.33 -5.97
N LEU A 415 15.03 35.01 -5.99
CA LEU A 415 15.05 34.22 -7.23
C LEU A 415 13.93 34.65 -8.18
N LEU A 416 12.73 34.88 -7.65
CA LEU A 416 11.57 35.26 -8.45
C LEU A 416 11.71 36.67 -9.04
N SER A 417 12.12 37.66 -8.23
CA SER A 417 12.38 39.04 -8.70
C SER A 417 13.48 39.07 -9.75
N LYS A 418 14.57 38.32 -9.56
CA LYS A 418 15.66 38.19 -10.53
C LYS A 418 15.16 37.62 -11.87
N ALA A 419 14.28 36.62 -11.84
CA ALA A 419 13.67 36.06 -13.04
C ALA A 419 12.79 37.10 -13.76
N PHE A 420 11.89 37.78 -13.05
CA PHE A 420 11.01 38.81 -13.63
C PHE A 420 11.78 40.00 -14.22
N VAL A 421 12.77 40.54 -13.50
CA VAL A 421 13.60 41.65 -13.98
C VAL A 421 14.36 41.27 -15.24
N SER A 422 14.89 40.04 -15.30
CA SER A 422 15.60 39.52 -16.49
C SER A 422 14.65 39.35 -17.67
N HIS A 423 13.44 38.84 -17.45
CA HIS A 423 12.40 38.71 -18.49
C HIS A 423 11.93 40.10 -18.99
N GLN A 424 11.74 41.06 -18.11
CA GLN A 424 11.40 42.42 -18.53
C GLN A 424 12.53 43.06 -19.35
N SER A 425 13.78 42.82 -18.95
CA SER A 425 14.96 43.28 -19.68
C SER A 425 15.05 42.63 -21.08
N SER A 426 14.75 41.34 -21.21
CA SER A 426 14.74 40.67 -22.52
C SER A 426 13.67 41.24 -23.45
N ARG A 427 12.47 41.57 -22.94
CA ARG A 427 11.41 42.24 -23.71
C ARG A 427 11.81 43.65 -24.17
N LEU A 428 12.53 44.42 -23.35
CA LEU A 428 12.99 45.77 -23.70
C LEU A 428 14.06 45.78 -24.81
N HIS A 429 14.88 44.72 -24.88
CA HIS A 429 15.93 44.59 -25.89
C HIS A 429 15.52 43.79 -27.13
N GLN A 430 14.26 43.38 -27.20
CA GLN A 430 13.67 42.66 -28.32
C GLN A 430 13.66 43.55 -29.58
N GLY A 431 14.26 43.07 -30.67
CA GLY A 431 14.40 43.85 -31.91
C GLY A 431 15.55 44.86 -31.93
N SER A 432 16.49 44.79 -30.97
CA SER A 432 17.75 45.54 -31.06
C SER A 432 18.64 45.04 -32.22
N ASN A 433 19.51 45.90 -32.76
CA ASN A 433 20.38 45.55 -33.90
C ASN A 433 21.41 44.42 -33.60
N PHE A 434 21.49 43.92 -32.37
CA PHE A 434 22.50 42.96 -31.92
C PHE A 434 21.88 41.64 -31.45
N LYS A 435 21.67 40.70 -32.38
CA LYS A 435 21.12 39.36 -32.11
C LYS A 435 21.86 38.58 -31.00
N SER A 436 23.17 38.78 -30.86
CA SER A 436 23.97 38.11 -29.81
C SER A 436 23.63 38.61 -28.40
N ALA A 437 23.26 39.89 -28.25
CA ALA A 437 22.89 40.44 -26.96
C ALA A 437 21.48 40.00 -26.56
N GLU A 438 20.55 39.99 -27.52
CA GLU A 438 19.19 39.49 -27.35
C GLU A 438 19.17 38.04 -26.85
N ALA A 439 19.91 37.14 -27.52
CA ALA A 439 20.04 35.75 -27.09
C ALA A 439 20.62 35.60 -25.67
N GLN A 440 21.54 36.48 -25.28
CA GLN A 440 22.12 36.48 -23.93
C GLN A 440 21.10 36.90 -22.85
N TYR A 441 20.26 37.92 -23.12
CA TYR A 441 19.22 38.34 -22.19
C TYR A 441 18.14 37.27 -22.01
N VAL A 442 17.70 36.64 -23.10
CA VAL A 442 16.75 35.52 -23.06
C VAL A 442 17.35 34.34 -22.28
N GLY A 443 18.59 33.95 -22.59
CA GLY A 443 19.28 32.87 -21.88
C GLY A 443 19.36 33.13 -20.37
N THR A 444 19.70 34.36 -19.97
CA THR A 444 19.76 34.78 -18.56
C THR A 444 18.38 34.69 -17.88
N ALA A 445 17.32 35.13 -18.56
CA ALA A 445 15.95 35.05 -18.03
C ALA A 445 15.48 33.60 -17.87
N VAL A 446 15.76 32.74 -18.85
CA VAL A 446 15.47 31.30 -18.80
C VAL A 446 16.18 30.64 -17.62
N GLU A 447 17.48 30.89 -17.44
CA GLU A 447 18.25 30.35 -16.32
C GLU A 447 17.70 30.80 -14.96
N ASN A 448 17.32 32.07 -14.82
CA ASN A 448 16.77 32.59 -13.57
C ASN A 448 15.37 32.00 -13.26
N TYR A 449 14.51 31.80 -14.27
CA TYR A 449 13.24 31.08 -14.08
C TYR A 449 13.47 29.64 -13.62
N TYR A 450 14.39 28.91 -14.26
CA TYR A 450 14.73 27.55 -13.83
C TYR A 450 15.32 27.51 -12.42
N GLY A 451 16.11 28.52 -12.03
CA GLY A 451 16.61 28.66 -10.67
C GLY A 451 15.48 28.75 -9.64
N PHE A 452 14.49 29.63 -9.87
CA PHE A 452 13.31 29.73 -9.01
C PHE A 452 12.49 28.44 -9.00
N LEU A 453 12.14 27.92 -10.17
CA LEU A 453 11.28 26.75 -10.32
C LEU A 453 11.86 25.51 -9.64
N ARG A 454 13.14 25.22 -9.85
CA ARG A 454 13.82 24.06 -9.24
C ARG A 454 13.87 24.19 -7.72
N TYR A 455 14.26 25.36 -7.21
CA TYR A 455 14.34 25.60 -5.78
C TYR A 455 12.97 25.46 -5.09
N ALA A 456 11.92 26.01 -5.71
CA ALA A 456 10.57 25.92 -5.20
C ALA A 456 9.96 24.51 -5.31
N SER A 457 10.20 23.81 -6.42
CA SER A 457 9.79 22.42 -6.61
C SER A 457 10.43 21.49 -5.58
N GLU A 458 11.75 21.62 -5.39
CA GLU A 458 12.51 20.85 -4.39
C GLU A 458 12.01 21.12 -2.97
N TRP A 459 11.79 22.39 -2.62
CA TRP A 459 11.25 22.75 -1.31
C TRP A 459 9.84 22.21 -1.07
N LEU A 460 8.95 22.34 -2.06
CA LEU A 460 7.58 21.79 -1.98
C LEU A 460 7.60 20.26 -1.89
N SER A 461 8.50 19.61 -2.63
CA SER A 461 8.72 18.17 -2.58
C SER A 461 9.13 17.73 -1.17
N HIS A 462 10.19 18.32 -0.62
CA HIS A 462 10.63 18.05 0.75
C HIS A 462 9.54 18.29 1.78
N ARG A 463 8.78 19.38 1.67
CA ARG A 463 7.68 19.65 2.61
C ARG A 463 6.59 18.57 2.56
N ALA A 464 6.37 17.98 1.40
CA ALA A 464 5.37 16.93 1.18
C ALA A 464 5.86 15.51 1.53
N THR A 465 7.18 15.28 1.57
CA THR A 465 7.78 13.95 1.79
C THR A 465 8.55 13.82 3.11
N ASP A 466 9.07 14.90 3.66
CA ASP A 466 9.92 14.88 4.85
C ASP A 466 9.10 14.51 6.07
N LYS A 467 9.54 13.44 6.72
CA LYS A 467 8.95 12.98 7.97
C LYS A 467 9.56 13.80 9.11
N PRO A 468 8.77 14.51 9.94
CA PRO A 468 9.28 15.26 11.08
C PRO A 468 10.00 14.33 12.05
N PHE A 469 11.32 14.29 11.96
CA PHE A 469 12.19 13.35 12.68
C PHE A 469 11.98 13.42 14.20
N TYR A 470 11.77 14.62 14.74
CA TYR A 470 11.49 14.81 16.16
C TYR A 470 10.17 14.16 16.60
N LEU A 471 9.12 14.23 15.77
CA LEU A 471 7.84 13.57 16.06
C LEU A 471 8.01 12.04 16.01
N LEU A 472 8.74 11.53 15.02
CA LEU A 472 9.01 10.10 14.88
C LEU A 472 9.84 9.55 16.04
N ILE A 473 10.91 10.23 16.43
CA ILE A 473 11.72 9.87 17.61
C ILE A 473 10.88 9.93 18.87
N SER A 474 10.11 11.01 19.07
CA SER A 474 9.26 11.16 20.25
C SER A 474 8.24 10.04 20.35
N ALA A 475 7.66 9.64 19.21
CA ALA A 475 6.76 8.50 19.12
C ALA A 475 7.44 7.19 19.51
N ILE A 476 8.61 6.88 18.93
CA ILE A 476 9.38 5.68 19.25
C ILE A 476 9.78 5.67 20.73
N LEU A 477 10.22 6.81 21.27
CA LEU A 477 10.59 6.94 22.68
C LEU A 477 9.38 6.69 23.59
N LEU A 478 8.20 7.26 23.28
CA LEU A 478 6.97 7.02 24.03
C LEU A 478 6.56 5.54 24.01
N MET A 479 6.61 4.88 22.85
CA MET A 479 6.33 3.45 22.72
C MET A 479 7.36 2.59 23.47
N THR A 480 8.65 2.96 23.43
CA THR A 480 9.71 2.28 24.18
C THR A 480 9.51 2.43 25.68
N MET A 481 9.19 3.64 26.16
CA MET A 481 8.90 3.90 27.57
C MET A 481 7.66 3.14 28.05
N SER A 482 6.61 3.06 27.23
CA SER A 482 5.45 2.20 27.47
C SER A 482 5.87 0.74 27.67
N CYS A 483 6.70 0.19 26.77
CA CYS A 483 7.21 -1.19 26.89
C CYS A 483 8.02 -1.39 28.19
N LEU A 484 8.87 -0.43 28.56
CA LEU A 484 9.62 -0.47 29.82
C LEU A 484 8.69 -0.42 31.05
N PHE A 485 7.63 0.40 31.02
CA PHE A 485 6.64 0.46 32.11
C PHE A 485 5.84 -0.84 32.24
N LEU A 486 5.44 -1.46 31.12
CA LEU A 486 4.78 -2.76 31.12
C LEU A 486 5.70 -3.84 31.70
N MET A 487 6.97 -3.88 31.29
CA MET A 487 7.97 -4.80 31.85
C MET A 487 8.17 -4.57 33.35
N GLY A 488 8.22 -3.31 33.80
CA GLY A 488 8.33 -2.94 35.21
C GLY A 488 7.11 -3.33 36.04
N ALA A 489 5.89 -3.13 35.51
CA ALA A 489 4.63 -3.52 36.14
C ALA A 489 4.54 -5.04 36.30
N VAL A 490 4.92 -5.78 35.24
CA VAL A 490 5.02 -7.24 35.23
C VAL A 490 6.06 -7.72 36.26
N SER A 491 7.24 -7.10 36.33
CA SER A 491 8.27 -7.42 37.34
C SER A 491 7.80 -7.16 38.78
N ARG A 492 7.04 -6.08 39.03
CA ARG A 492 6.48 -5.76 40.36
C ARG A 492 5.35 -6.70 40.78
N LEU A 493 4.52 -7.16 39.84
CA LEU A 493 3.53 -8.23 40.09
C LEU A 493 4.24 -9.50 40.60
N PHE A 494 5.41 -9.83 40.05
CA PHE A 494 6.19 -10.99 40.50
C PHE A 494 6.90 -10.79 41.84
N LYS A 495 7.45 -9.60 42.11
CA LYS A 495 7.97 -9.29 43.47
C LYS A 495 6.86 -9.24 44.52
N GLY A 496 5.64 -8.88 44.12
CA GLY A 496 4.49 -8.77 45.01
C GLY A 496 3.93 -10.09 45.54
N GLN A 497 4.11 -11.19 44.81
CA GLN A 497 3.77 -12.55 45.30
C GLN A 497 4.82 -13.12 46.26
N SER A 498 6.05 -12.56 46.27
CA SER A 498 7.12 -13.01 47.17
C SER A 498 6.94 -12.56 48.63
N LEU A 499 6.07 -11.57 48.92
CA LEU A 499 5.94 -11.00 50.26
C LEU A 499 4.81 -11.61 51.11
N SER A 500 3.97 -12.51 50.57
CA SER A 500 2.89 -13.15 51.34
C SER A 500 3.21 -14.57 51.80
N GLN A 501 4.47 -15.00 51.67
CA GLN A 501 4.90 -16.37 51.99
C GLN A 501 6.16 -16.41 52.88
N THR A 502 6.42 -15.33 53.63
CA THR A 502 7.29 -15.38 54.81
C THR A 502 6.46 -15.87 55.99
N ASP A 503 6.32 -17.20 56.08
CA ASP A 503 6.34 -17.97 57.32
C ASP A 503 6.07 -19.44 57.00
N GLN A 504 7.12 -20.18 56.59
CA GLN A 504 7.49 -21.50 57.10
C GLN A 504 8.58 -22.16 56.23
N LEU A 505 9.77 -22.24 56.84
CA LEU A 505 10.83 -23.25 56.72
C LEU A 505 11.48 -23.54 55.35
N SER A 506 12.74 -23.10 55.31
CA SER A 506 13.89 -23.41 54.45
C SER A 506 13.87 -24.72 53.65
N GLU A 507 13.77 -24.60 52.32
CA GLU A 507 14.58 -25.30 51.29
C GLU A 507 14.04 -24.97 49.88
N SER A 508 14.11 -23.72 49.41
CA SER A 508 13.81 -23.42 47.99
C SER A 508 14.38 -22.08 47.48
N TYR A 509 15.50 -21.61 48.04
CA TYR A 509 16.12 -20.33 47.67
C TYR A 509 16.74 -20.27 46.25
N LEU A 510 16.35 -21.15 45.31
CA LEU A 510 17.00 -21.23 44.00
C LEU A 510 16.07 -21.49 42.80
N GLU A 511 14.84 -20.99 42.75
CA GLU A 511 14.04 -21.07 41.50
C GLU A 511 13.18 -19.83 41.24
N GLN A 512 13.82 -18.69 41.00
CA GLN A 512 13.21 -17.58 40.25
C GLN A 512 13.93 -17.39 38.92
N ARG A 513 13.74 -18.35 38.00
CA ARG A 513 14.23 -18.26 36.62
C ARG A 513 13.12 -17.74 35.73
N TRP A 514 13.40 -16.66 35.00
CA TRP A 514 12.56 -16.21 33.89
C TRP A 514 12.41 -17.36 32.89
N HIS A 515 11.17 -17.66 32.50
CA HIS A 515 10.94 -18.70 31.49
C HIS A 515 11.30 -18.16 30.09
N LEU A 516 11.85 -19.04 29.25
CA LEU A 516 12.39 -18.71 27.92
C LEU A 516 11.35 -18.00 27.00
N ASP A 517 10.09 -18.42 27.07
CA ASP A 517 8.95 -17.82 26.36
C ASP A 517 8.68 -16.37 26.78
N GLU A 518 8.83 -16.05 28.07
CA GLU A 518 8.60 -14.69 28.57
C GLU A 518 9.68 -13.72 28.08
N VAL A 519 10.95 -14.15 28.13
CA VAL A 519 12.09 -13.36 27.63
C VAL A 519 11.99 -13.17 26.11
N PHE A 520 11.60 -14.22 25.39
CA PHE A 520 11.45 -14.18 23.94
C PHE A 520 10.36 -13.19 23.49
N ILE A 521 9.18 -13.22 24.11
CA ILE A 521 8.09 -12.28 23.75
C ILE A 521 8.48 -10.83 24.03
N LEU A 522 9.07 -10.54 25.20
CA LEU A 522 9.46 -9.17 25.55
C LEU A 522 10.57 -8.64 24.64
N THR A 523 11.55 -9.49 24.31
CA THR A 523 12.62 -9.14 23.36
C THR A 523 12.03 -8.93 21.96
N GLY A 524 11.08 -9.77 21.55
CA GLY A 524 10.37 -9.65 20.29
C GLY A 524 9.60 -8.35 20.14
N ILE A 525 8.84 -7.95 21.16
CA ILE A 525 8.11 -6.67 21.20
C ILE A 525 9.08 -5.49 21.14
N PHE A 526 10.18 -5.55 21.90
CA PHE A 526 11.19 -4.49 21.89
C PHE A 526 11.86 -4.32 20.52
N LEU A 527 12.26 -5.43 19.89
CA LEU A 527 12.81 -5.41 18.53
C LEU A 527 11.80 -4.91 17.50
N TYR A 528 10.53 -5.29 17.65
CA TYR A 528 9.44 -4.79 16.81
C TYR A 528 9.32 -3.26 16.88
N VAL A 529 9.26 -2.68 18.09
CA VAL A 529 9.17 -1.21 18.26
C VAL A 529 10.37 -0.48 17.65
N ILE A 530 11.59 -1.02 17.78
CA ILE A 530 12.79 -0.45 17.15
C ILE A 530 12.70 -0.53 15.62
N SER A 531 12.17 -1.64 15.09
CA SER A 531 12.13 -1.87 13.65
C SER A 531 11.13 -0.98 12.89
N LEU A 532 10.14 -0.39 13.57
CA LEU A 532 9.19 0.57 12.98
C LEU A 532 9.86 1.82 12.39
N GLY A 533 11.11 2.12 12.74
CA GLY A 533 11.89 3.21 12.14
C GLY A 533 12.36 2.94 10.71
N SER A 534 12.28 1.71 10.22
CA SER A 534 12.72 1.34 8.87
C SER A 534 11.55 1.38 7.88
N SER A 535 11.74 2.04 6.73
CA SER A 535 10.74 2.04 5.64
C SER A 535 10.48 0.64 5.07
N SER A 536 11.51 -0.21 5.04
CA SER A 536 11.41 -1.60 4.57
C SER A 536 10.62 -2.53 5.49
N PHE A 537 10.44 -2.17 6.76
CA PHE A 537 9.79 -3.06 7.72
C PHE A 537 8.27 -3.11 7.54
N VAL A 538 7.65 -2.03 7.05
CA VAL A 538 6.21 -2.01 6.75
C VAL A 538 5.85 -3.01 5.65
N GLU A 539 6.75 -3.20 4.67
CA GLU A 539 6.57 -4.15 3.55
C GLU A 539 6.76 -5.62 3.99
N GLU A 540 7.64 -5.85 4.97
CA GLU A 540 8.10 -7.19 5.38
C GLU A 540 7.61 -7.62 6.78
N GLU A 541 6.66 -6.88 7.38
CA GLU A 541 6.19 -7.08 8.75
C GLU A 541 5.70 -8.51 9.03
N GLN A 542 5.02 -9.10 8.04
CA GLN A 542 4.53 -10.48 8.06
C GLN A 542 5.61 -11.52 8.36
N TYR A 543 6.85 -11.32 7.91
CA TYR A 543 7.95 -12.25 8.15
C TYR A 543 8.41 -12.25 9.60
N THR A 544 8.35 -11.09 10.24
CA THR A 544 8.72 -10.91 11.65
C THR A 544 7.72 -11.59 12.56
N TRP A 545 6.42 -11.35 12.36
CA TRP A 545 5.37 -12.03 13.11
C TRP A 545 5.44 -13.54 12.91
N ASN A 546 5.77 -14.00 11.70
CA ASN A 546 5.95 -15.42 11.43
C ASN A 546 7.10 -16.06 12.20
N PHE A 547 8.26 -15.40 12.17
CA PHE A 547 9.42 -15.85 12.93
C PHE A 547 9.11 -15.90 14.43
N LEU A 548 8.46 -14.85 14.95
CA LEU A 548 8.11 -14.74 16.37
C LEU A 548 7.14 -15.86 16.79
N THR A 549 6.02 -16.01 16.08
CA THR A 549 4.99 -17.00 16.40
C THR A 549 5.52 -18.43 16.23
N SER A 550 6.20 -18.75 15.11
CA SER A 550 6.76 -20.08 14.90
C SER A 550 7.78 -20.48 15.96
N THR A 551 8.65 -19.53 16.36
CA THR A 551 9.65 -19.77 17.40
C THR A 551 8.99 -19.94 18.76
N LEU A 552 7.95 -19.17 19.08
CA LEU A 552 7.20 -19.30 20.32
C LEU A 552 6.52 -20.68 20.44
N TYR A 553 5.88 -21.18 19.37
CA TYR A 553 5.29 -22.53 19.38
C TYR A 553 6.33 -23.65 19.38
N LEU A 554 7.53 -23.43 18.83
CA LEU A 554 8.64 -24.35 18.99
C LEU A 554 9.13 -24.42 20.45
N ILE A 555 9.16 -23.29 21.15
CA ILE A 555 9.44 -23.24 22.59
C ILE A 555 8.38 -24.04 23.37
N PHE A 556 7.10 -23.90 23.04
CA PHE A 556 6.02 -24.69 23.64
C PHE A 556 6.13 -26.19 23.32
N LEU A 557 6.55 -26.55 22.12
CA LEU A 557 6.80 -27.94 21.74
C LEU A 557 7.90 -28.56 22.63
N ILE A 558 9.02 -27.85 22.78
CA ILE A 558 10.15 -28.30 23.60
C ILE A 558 9.71 -28.47 25.06
N LYS A 559 8.97 -27.50 25.62
CA LYS A 559 8.43 -27.60 26.98
C LYS A 559 7.48 -28.79 27.15
N THR A 560 6.59 -29.02 26.19
CA THR A 560 5.62 -30.13 26.21
C THR A 560 6.35 -31.48 26.19
N VAL A 561 7.36 -31.64 25.32
CA VAL A 561 8.16 -32.87 25.22
C VAL A 561 9.00 -33.09 26.50
N GLN A 562 9.59 -32.05 27.06
CA GLN A 562 10.34 -32.15 28.33
C GLN A 562 9.45 -32.57 29.51
N SER A 563 8.21 -32.06 29.57
CA SER A 563 7.22 -32.47 30.58
C SER A 563 6.89 -33.96 30.49
N MET A 564 6.70 -34.46 29.26
CA MET A 564 6.41 -35.88 28.99
C MET A 564 7.54 -36.81 29.43
N LEU A 565 8.77 -36.43 29.10
CA LEU A 565 9.97 -37.21 29.43
C LEU A 565 10.18 -37.28 30.94
N LYS A 566 9.92 -36.18 31.67
CA LYS A 566 9.94 -36.17 33.15
C LYS A 566 8.85 -37.06 33.76
N GLY A 567 7.64 -37.07 33.21
CA GLY A 567 6.53 -37.91 33.67
C GLY A 567 6.69 -39.41 33.37
N SER A 568 7.50 -39.78 32.36
CA SER A 568 7.82 -41.18 32.06
C SER A 568 8.82 -41.78 33.04
N ASN A 569 9.76 -40.98 33.56
CA ASN A 569 10.78 -41.45 34.51
C ASN A 569 10.22 -41.73 35.91
N SER A 570 9.13 -41.08 36.32
CA SER A 570 8.49 -41.34 37.62
C SER A 570 7.63 -42.61 37.64
N LYS A 571 7.12 -43.05 36.48
CA LYS A 571 6.33 -44.30 36.35
C LYS A 571 7.17 -45.58 36.35
N LEU A 572 8.47 -45.49 36.06
CA LEU A 572 9.37 -46.66 36.06
C LEU A 572 9.76 -47.09 37.49
N VAL A 573 9.54 -46.25 38.51
CA VAL A 573 9.97 -46.49 39.89
C VAL A 573 8.87 -47.14 40.77
N HIS A 574 7.60 -47.11 40.34
CA HIS A 574 6.46 -47.67 41.10
C HIS A 574 5.76 -48.87 40.44
N GLY A 575 6.38 -49.48 39.43
CA GLY A 575 5.85 -50.66 38.74
C GLY A 575 6.27 -52.00 39.36
N ALA A 576 6.14 -52.16 40.68
CA ALA A 576 6.29 -53.44 41.35
C ALA A 576 5.42 -53.48 42.62
N GLU A 577 4.11 -53.72 42.45
CA GLU A 577 3.33 -54.62 43.32
C GLU A 577 1.86 -54.72 42.85
N GLU A 578 1.49 -55.98 42.65
CA GLU A 578 0.18 -56.65 42.62
C GLU A 578 -1.01 -56.16 41.76
N LYS A 579 -1.36 -57.05 40.82
CA LYS A 579 -2.69 -57.26 40.25
C LYS A 579 -3.52 -58.14 41.18
N SER A 580 -4.78 -57.80 41.40
CA SER A 580 -5.85 -58.80 41.50
C SER A 580 -7.09 -58.31 40.74
N PHE A 581 -7.63 -59.23 39.95
CA PHE A 581 -8.82 -59.10 39.12
C PHE A 581 -10.05 -59.47 39.97
N ASP A 582 -11.16 -58.74 39.84
CA ASP A 582 -12.46 -59.40 39.84
C ASP A 582 -13.47 -58.70 38.92
N GLY A 583 -14.36 -59.51 38.36
CA GLY A 583 -15.13 -59.20 37.16
C GLY A 583 -16.61 -58.84 37.36
N ASN A 584 -17.14 -58.36 36.23
CA ASN A 584 -18.53 -58.30 35.78
C ASN A 584 -19.50 -57.15 36.19
N ASN A 585 -20.13 -56.68 35.11
CA ASN A 585 -21.37 -55.91 34.91
C ASN A 585 -21.25 -54.38 34.97
N PHE A 586 -21.24 -53.69 33.82
CA PHE A 586 -22.37 -53.35 32.90
C PHE A 586 -23.01 -52.00 33.31
N LEU A 587 -22.88 -51.00 32.41
CA LEU A 587 -23.46 -49.65 32.43
C LEU A 587 -23.10 -48.72 33.61
N CYS A 588 -22.30 -47.68 33.33
CA CYS A 588 -22.80 -46.30 33.25
C CYS A 588 -21.66 -45.37 32.79
N ALA A 589 -21.92 -44.61 31.73
CA ALA A 589 -21.06 -43.54 31.25
C ALA A 589 -21.19 -42.32 32.16
N THR A 590 -20.12 -41.88 32.82
CA THR A 590 -19.94 -40.49 33.28
C THR A 590 -18.50 -40.25 33.78
N SER A 591 -17.99 -39.03 33.57
CA SER A 591 -16.69 -38.45 33.96
C SER A 591 -15.41 -39.00 33.29
N TYR A 592 -15.09 -38.50 32.08
CA TYR A 592 -13.72 -38.52 31.56
C TYR A 592 -12.88 -37.40 32.20
N GLU A 593 -12.30 -37.65 33.37
CA GLU A 593 -11.02 -37.04 33.71
C GLU A 593 -9.96 -37.65 32.78
N LEU A 594 -9.33 -36.83 31.93
CA LEU A 594 -8.26 -37.29 31.05
C LEU A 594 -7.08 -37.76 31.91
N THR A 595 -6.65 -39.01 31.71
CA THR A 595 -5.40 -39.50 32.31
C THR A 595 -4.23 -38.61 31.88
N PRO A 596 -3.23 -38.37 32.74
CA PRO A 596 -2.13 -37.43 32.46
C PRO A 596 -1.48 -37.63 31.09
N GLY A 597 -1.25 -38.89 30.68
CA GLY A 597 -0.68 -39.22 29.36
C GLY A 597 -1.58 -38.90 28.15
N LYS A 598 -2.91 -38.91 28.31
CA LYS A 598 -3.84 -38.48 27.23
C LYS A 598 -3.86 -36.96 27.10
N ARG A 599 -3.89 -36.22 28.22
CA ARG A 599 -3.86 -34.74 28.23
C ARG A 599 -2.60 -34.22 27.52
N ASP A 600 -1.48 -34.82 27.89
CA ASP A 600 -0.18 -34.58 27.31
C ASP A 600 -0.17 -34.87 25.79
N GLY A 601 -0.74 -35.99 25.34
CA GLY A 601 -0.89 -36.30 23.91
C GLY A 601 -1.69 -35.26 23.11
N TYR A 602 -2.77 -34.73 23.68
CA TYR A 602 -3.55 -33.65 23.06
C TYR A 602 -2.75 -32.33 22.99
N LYS A 603 -1.96 -31.99 24.02
CA LYS A 603 -1.07 -30.82 24.00
C LYS A 603 -0.07 -30.91 22.85
N LEU A 604 0.57 -32.07 22.69
CA LEU A 604 1.50 -32.30 21.58
C LEU A 604 0.81 -32.13 20.23
N CYS A 605 -0.39 -32.68 20.06
CA CYS A 605 -1.16 -32.54 18.81
C CYS A 605 -1.48 -31.07 18.50
N THR A 606 -1.94 -30.28 19.47
CA THR A 606 -2.27 -28.85 19.24
C THR A 606 -1.08 -28.03 18.77
N VAL A 607 0.10 -28.21 19.37
CA VAL A 607 1.32 -27.49 18.96
C VAL A 607 1.78 -27.90 17.56
N LEU A 608 1.71 -29.19 17.24
CA LEU A 608 2.06 -29.70 15.91
C LEU A 608 1.10 -29.17 14.83
N ILE A 609 -0.21 -29.09 15.12
CA ILE A 609 -1.18 -28.49 14.21
C ILE A 609 -0.83 -27.03 13.92
N VAL A 610 -0.48 -26.24 14.95
CA VAL A 610 -0.12 -24.83 14.76
C VAL A 610 1.13 -24.67 13.89
N LEU A 611 2.17 -25.48 14.13
CA LEU A 611 3.43 -25.43 13.38
C LEU A 611 3.27 -25.92 11.93
N VAL A 612 2.53 -27.00 11.70
CA VAL A 612 2.29 -27.55 10.35
C VAL A 612 1.42 -26.60 9.54
N ALA A 613 0.31 -26.09 10.12
CA ALA A 613 -0.54 -25.12 9.44
C ALA A 613 0.25 -23.84 9.09
N GLY A 614 1.09 -23.33 9.99
CA GLY A 614 1.95 -22.17 9.73
C GLY A 614 2.96 -22.41 8.61
N ARG A 615 3.51 -23.63 8.52
CA ARG A 615 4.39 -24.04 7.42
C ARG A 615 3.66 -24.10 6.09
N VAL A 616 2.45 -24.63 6.06
CA VAL A 616 1.61 -24.72 4.86
C VAL A 616 1.16 -23.32 4.41
N ILE A 617 0.75 -22.44 5.33
CA ILE A 617 0.40 -21.04 5.05
C ILE A 617 1.60 -20.29 4.43
N ARG A 618 2.82 -20.50 4.95
CA ARG A 618 4.04 -19.91 4.35
C ARG A 618 4.29 -20.43 2.93
N ALA A 619 3.97 -21.70 2.65
CA ALA A 619 4.05 -22.24 1.29
C ALA A 619 2.89 -21.80 0.40
N TRP A 620 1.84 -21.21 0.98
CA TRP A 620 0.64 -20.76 0.28
C TRP A 620 0.84 -19.42 -0.41
N HIS A 621 1.43 -18.44 0.27
CA HIS A 621 1.78 -17.13 -0.27
C HIS A 621 3.24 -16.82 0.09
N GLN A 622 4.14 -16.93 -0.88
CA GLN A 622 5.53 -16.52 -0.72
C GLN A 622 5.70 -15.03 -1.09
N GLY A 623 4.84 -14.16 -0.55
CA GLY A 623 4.60 -12.79 -1.03
C GLY A 623 5.82 -11.87 -1.17
N GLY A 624 6.92 -12.12 -0.46
CA GLY A 624 8.22 -11.41 -0.59
C GLY A 624 9.37 -12.28 -1.11
N ILE A 625 9.11 -13.53 -1.49
CA ILE A 625 10.07 -14.39 -2.22
C ILE A 625 9.31 -15.04 -3.38
N ASN A 626 8.82 -14.22 -4.32
CA ASN A 626 8.26 -14.71 -5.59
C ASN A 626 9.32 -15.38 -6.50
N TRP A 627 10.57 -15.55 -6.00
CA TRP A 627 11.82 -15.77 -6.73
C TRP A 627 12.43 -17.17 -6.58
N VAL A 628 11.66 -18.15 -6.09
CA VAL A 628 12.06 -19.56 -6.22
C VAL A 628 11.34 -20.12 -7.44
N HIS A 629 12.05 -20.81 -8.36
CA HIS A 629 11.51 -21.42 -9.58
C HIS A 629 10.37 -22.45 -9.37
N PHE A 630 9.84 -22.60 -8.16
CA PHE A 630 8.71 -23.45 -7.83
C PHE A 630 7.46 -22.59 -7.61
N PRO A 631 6.33 -22.87 -8.31
CA PRO A 631 5.09 -22.17 -8.04
C PRO A 631 4.63 -22.43 -6.60
N ASP A 632 4.22 -21.36 -5.89
CA ASP A 632 3.56 -21.51 -4.60
C ASP A 632 2.17 -22.15 -4.75
N ILE A 633 1.59 -22.61 -3.65
CA ILE A 633 0.33 -23.37 -3.69
C ILE A 633 -0.81 -22.51 -4.26
N SER A 634 -0.80 -21.20 -4.00
CA SER A 634 -1.80 -20.28 -4.57
C SER A 634 -1.64 -20.16 -6.10
N LYS A 635 -0.43 -20.02 -6.65
CA LYS A 635 -0.22 -19.95 -8.10
C LYS A 635 -0.61 -21.25 -8.80
N LEU A 636 -0.36 -22.41 -8.17
CA LEU A 636 -0.82 -23.71 -8.67
C LEU A 636 -2.35 -23.80 -8.70
N LEU A 637 -3.02 -23.33 -7.64
CA LEU A 637 -4.48 -23.37 -7.54
C LEU A 637 -5.16 -22.31 -8.42
N ALA A 638 -4.49 -21.20 -8.73
CA ALA A 638 -5.01 -20.18 -9.64
C ALA A 638 -5.07 -20.70 -11.08
N GLN A 639 -4.21 -21.67 -11.41
CA GLN A 639 -4.18 -22.39 -12.67
C GLN A 639 -5.04 -23.66 -12.66
N ALA A 640 -5.57 -24.06 -11.50
CA ALA A 640 -6.42 -25.22 -11.38
C ALA A 640 -7.84 -24.93 -11.87
N ASP A 641 -8.55 -25.95 -12.32
CA ASP A 641 -9.93 -25.83 -12.75
C ASP A 641 -10.79 -25.15 -11.67
N SER A 642 -11.67 -24.24 -12.11
CA SER A 642 -12.59 -23.53 -11.22
C SER A 642 -13.43 -24.46 -10.32
N CYS A 643 -13.68 -25.69 -10.76
CA CYS A 643 -14.35 -26.74 -9.99
C CYS A 643 -13.55 -27.15 -8.74
N ILE A 644 -12.21 -27.23 -8.85
CA ILE A 644 -11.32 -27.57 -7.74
C ILE A 644 -11.33 -26.45 -6.70
N VAL A 645 -11.13 -25.20 -7.13
CA VAL A 645 -11.11 -24.03 -6.23
C VAL A 645 -12.45 -23.87 -5.49
N LYS A 646 -13.58 -24.06 -6.19
CA LYS A 646 -14.91 -24.02 -5.57
C LYS A 646 -15.17 -25.18 -4.61
N SER A 647 -14.68 -26.38 -4.93
CA SER A 647 -14.76 -27.54 -4.02
C SER A 647 -13.98 -27.27 -2.74
N LEU A 648 -12.78 -26.69 -2.86
CA LEU A 648 -11.96 -26.30 -1.72
C LEU A 648 -12.63 -25.21 -0.88
N GLN A 649 -13.22 -24.19 -1.52
CA GLN A 649 -13.98 -23.15 -0.81
C GLN A 649 -15.19 -23.73 -0.06
N THR A 650 -15.92 -24.64 -0.70
CA THR A 650 -17.06 -25.35 -0.09
C THR A 650 -16.62 -26.20 1.10
N ILE A 651 -15.53 -26.95 0.96
CA ILE A 651 -14.95 -27.75 2.04
C ILE A 651 -14.51 -26.85 3.20
N SER A 652 -13.89 -25.69 2.93
CA SER A 652 -13.51 -24.73 3.97
C SER A 652 -14.71 -24.19 4.74
N VAL A 653 -15.80 -23.82 4.06
CA VAL A 653 -17.03 -23.35 4.72
C VAL A 653 -17.61 -24.46 5.61
N LEU A 654 -17.73 -25.68 5.09
CA LEU A 654 -18.24 -26.83 5.86
C LEU A 654 -17.36 -27.14 7.06
N ALA A 655 -16.03 -27.07 6.90
CA ALA A 655 -15.07 -27.31 7.97
C ALA A 655 -15.16 -26.25 9.07
N VAL A 656 -15.27 -24.95 8.72
CA VAL A 656 -15.45 -23.86 9.69
C VAL A 656 -16.74 -24.06 10.50
N VAL A 657 -17.86 -24.37 9.84
CA VAL A 657 -19.15 -24.61 10.49
C VAL A 657 -19.11 -25.86 11.40
N ALA A 658 -18.47 -26.94 10.94
CA ALA A 658 -18.32 -28.17 11.70
C ALA A 658 -17.44 -27.98 12.94
N LEU A 659 -16.29 -27.33 12.79
CA LEU A 659 -15.36 -27.04 13.89
C LEU A 659 -16.02 -26.17 14.96
N TYR A 660 -16.77 -25.14 14.56
CA TYR A 660 -17.53 -24.32 15.51
C TYR A 660 -18.59 -25.12 16.27
N SER A 661 -19.31 -25.99 15.56
CA SER A 661 -20.31 -26.89 16.17
C SER A 661 -19.66 -27.80 17.22
N VAL A 662 -18.47 -28.34 16.93
CA VAL A 662 -17.69 -29.13 17.89
C VAL A 662 -17.25 -28.26 19.09
N SER A 663 -16.77 -27.03 18.85
CA SER A 663 -16.38 -26.10 19.93
C SER A 663 -17.55 -25.78 20.88
N LEU A 664 -18.76 -25.56 20.34
CA LEU A 664 -19.96 -25.33 21.16
C LEU A 664 -20.41 -26.58 21.91
N MET A 665 -20.28 -27.78 21.32
CA MET A 665 -20.57 -29.04 22.01
C MET A 665 -19.64 -29.29 23.20
N LEU A 666 -18.37 -28.88 23.08
CA LEU A 666 -17.37 -29.00 24.15
C LEU A 666 -17.67 -28.06 25.33
N LEU A 667 -18.28 -26.90 25.09
CA LEU A 667 -18.73 -25.95 26.11
C LEU A 667 -19.87 -26.48 27.02
N ARG A 668 -20.50 -27.62 26.67
CA ARG A 668 -21.60 -28.29 27.40
C ARG A 668 -22.80 -27.42 27.79
N ALA A 669 -22.87 -26.18 27.31
CA ALA A 669 -23.96 -25.25 27.59
C ALA A 669 -25.15 -25.52 26.66
N ARG A 670 -26.29 -25.97 27.21
CA ARG A 670 -27.54 -26.21 26.46
C ARG A 670 -28.55 -25.06 26.59
N SER A 671 -28.04 -23.82 26.64
CA SER A 671 -28.91 -22.64 26.69
C SER A 671 -29.58 -22.39 25.34
N LYS A 672 -30.83 -21.90 25.36
CA LYS A 672 -31.55 -21.45 24.16
C LYS A 672 -30.75 -20.43 23.36
N VAL A 673 -29.91 -19.62 24.04
CA VAL A 673 -29.03 -18.65 23.40
C VAL A 673 -27.90 -19.33 22.63
N VAL A 674 -27.25 -20.34 23.20
CA VAL A 674 -26.18 -21.10 22.51
C VAL A 674 -26.72 -21.80 21.26
N ILE A 675 -27.94 -22.33 21.34
CA ILE A 675 -28.64 -22.94 20.20
C ILE A 675 -28.97 -21.87 19.13
N GLY A 676 -29.46 -20.69 19.53
CA GLY A 676 -29.74 -19.58 18.61
C GLY A 676 -28.48 -19.08 17.91
N VAL A 677 -27.38 -18.96 18.65
CA VAL A 677 -26.07 -18.60 18.09
C VAL A 677 -25.61 -19.68 17.12
N TRP A 678 -25.68 -20.97 17.48
CA TRP A 678 -25.35 -22.08 16.57
C TRP A 678 -26.16 -22.06 15.26
N LEU A 679 -27.48 -21.85 15.34
CA LEU A 679 -28.35 -21.73 14.16
C LEU A 679 -28.01 -20.52 13.28
N SER A 680 -27.64 -19.39 13.89
CA SER A 680 -27.23 -18.20 13.12
C SER A 680 -25.93 -18.41 12.33
N HIS A 681 -25.00 -19.20 12.87
CA HIS A 681 -23.76 -19.55 12.16
C HIS A 681 -24.02 -20.51 11.01
N ILE A 682 -24.90 -21.51 11.20
CA ILE A 682 -25.33 -22.40 10.10
C ILE A 682 -26.00 -21.56 9.01
N SER A 683 -26.84 -20.60 9.38
CA SER A 683 -27.52 -19.71 8.43
C SER A 683 -26.52 -18.86 7.63
N CYS A 684 -25.53 -18.25 8.28
CA CYS A 684 -24.47 -17.52 7.59
C CYS A 684 -23.58 -18.43 6.73
N GLY A 685 -23.25 -19.65 7.18
CA GLY A 685 -22.54 -20.63 6.37
C GLY A 685 -23.32 -21.02 5.10
N LEU A 686 -24.63 -21.21 5.20
CA LEU A 686 -25.50 -21.44 4.04
C LEU A 686 -25.55 -20.24 3.11
N LEU A 687 -25.56 -19.00 3.61
CA LEU A 687 -25.47 -17.79 2.77
C LEU A 687 -24.16 -17.73 1.98
N VAL A 688 -23.03 -18.09 2.60
CA VAL A 688 -21.74 -18.16 1.90
C VAL A 688 -21.76 -19.27 0.84
N LEU A 689 -22.34 -20.43 1.14
CA LEU A 689 -22.51 -21.50 0.14
C LEU A 689 -23.41 -21.08 -1.03
N LEU A 690 -24.51 -20.37 -0.75
CA LEU A 690 -25.39 -19.81 -1.78
C LEU A 690 -24.64 -18.80 -2.66
N HIS A 691 -23.78 -17.96 -2.08
CA HIS A 691 -22.94 -17.04 -2.83
C HIS A 691 -21.95 -17.78 -3.76
N ILE A 692 -21.30 -18.83 -3.26
CA ILE A 692 -20.36 -19.65 -4.04
C ILE A 692 -21.09 -20.36 -5.20
N TRP A 693 -22.30 -20.85 -4.93
CA TRP A 693 -23.15 -21.54 -5.91
C TRP A 693 -23.71 -20.58 -6.97
N GLU A 694 -24.16 -19.39 -6.60
CA GLU A 694 -24.71 -18.41 -7.56
C GLU A 694 -23.63 -17.91 -8.53
N ASN A 695 -22.38 -17.78 -8.06
CA ASN A 695 -21.20 -17.52 -8.88
C ASN A 695 -20.78 -18.71 -9.80
N GLN A 696 -21.54 -19.81 -9.83
CA GLN A 696 -21.33 -20.96 -10.73
C GLN A 696 -22.13 -20.87 -12.03
N ILE A 697 -23.20 -20.09 -12.07
CA ILE A 697 -24.16 -20.11 -13.19
C ILE A 697 -23.92 -18.97 -14.19
N ASN A 698 -23.30 -17.86 -13.77
CA ASN A 698 -23.14 -16.66 -14.61
C ASN A 698 -21.68 -16.26 -14.79
N THR A 699 -20.97 -16.84 -15.75
CA THR A 699 -19.65 -16.37 -16.21
C THR A 699 -19.74 -15.32 -17.33
N SER A 700 -20.90 -14.73 -17.59
CA SER A 700 -21.10 -13.87 -18.77
C SER A 700 -22.00 -12.63 -18.61
N LEU A 701 -22.34 -12.16 -17.40
CA LEU A 701 -23.02 -10.86 -17.23
C LEU A 701 -22.63 -10.11 -15.94
N PRO A 702 -22.77 -8.76 -15.91
CA PRO A 702 -22.29 -7.94 -14.81
C PRO A 702 -23.15 -8.07 -13.55
N ILE A 703 -22.46 -8.01 -12.41
CA ILE A 703 -22.87 -7.92 -10.99
C ILE A 703 -24.39 -7.86 -10.75
N ASN A 704 -24.92 -8.99 -10.29
CA ASN A 704 -26.31 -9.23 -9.97
C ASN A 704 -26.68 -8.60 -8.60
N HIS A 705 -27.83 -7.92 -8.50
CA HIS A 705 -28.39 -7.35 -7.25
C HIS A 705 -28.50 -8.33 -6.06
N SER A 706 -28.41 -9.64 -6.32
CA SER A 706 -28.46 -10.72 -5.33
C SER A 706 -27.21 -10.79 -4.44
N THR A 707 -26.01 -10.56 -4.98
CA THR A 707 -24.76 -10.66 -4.20
C THR A 707 -24.68 -9.59 -3.12
N THR A 708 -25.02 -8.35 -3.46
CA THR A 708 -25.12 -7.23 -2.49
C THR A 708 -26.18 -7.52 -1.42
N SER A 709 -27.25 -8.22 -1.78
CA SER A 709 -28.32 -8.60 -0.84
C SER A 709 -27.86 -9.69 0.13
N ILE A 710 -27.12 -10.70 -0.34
CA ILE A 710 -26.53 -11.77 0.49
C ILE A 710 -25.55 -11.16 1.51
N THR A 711 -24.65 -10.28 1.07
CA THR A 711 -23.68 -9.64 1.95
C THR A 711 -24.35 -8.76 3.02
N ARG A 712 -25.37 -7.96 2.65
CA ARG A 712 -26.13 -7.16 3.62
C ARG A 712 -26.83 -8.02 4.67
N LEU A 713 -27.44 -9.13 4.24
CA LEU A 713 -28.11 -10.07 5.15
C LEU A 713 -27.11 -10.76 6.08
N PHE A 714 -25.94 -11.15 5.56
CA PHE A 714 -24.85 -11.71 6.36
C PHE A 714 -24.43 -10.76 7.49
N TYR A 715 -24.16 -9.49 7.16
CA TYR A 715 -23.77 -8.49 8.16
C TYR A 715 -24.84 -8.29 9.24
N ALA A 716 -26.12 -8.24 8.85
CA ALA A 716 -27.22 -8.10 9.80
C ALA A 716 -27.28 -9.28 10.78
N ILE A 717 -27.20 -10.52 10.29
CA ILE A 717 -27.23 -11.72 11.14
C ILE A 717 -25.99 -11.77 12.04
N ALA A 718 -24.79 -11.56 11.49
CA ALA A 718 -23.55 -11.62 12.24
C ALA A 718 -23.50 -10.57 13.37
N SER A 719 -23.86 -9.31 13.08
CA SER A 719 -23.86 -8.24 14.08
C SER A 719 -24.85 -8.51 15.20
N VAL A 720 -26.08 -8.93 14.88
CA VAL A 720 -27.09 -9.27 15.90
C VAL A 720 -26.64 -10.45 16.76
N SER A 721 -26.10 -11.50 16.15
CA SER A 721 -25.63 -12.68 16.88
C SER A 721 -24.44 -12.40 17.78
N ILE A 722 -23.46 -11.60 17.35
CA ILE A 722 -22.31 -11.21 18.18
C ILE A 722 -22.80 -10.36 19.35
N SER A 723 -23.62 -9.34 19.11
CA SER A 723 -24.17 -8.49 20.18
C SER A 723 -25.01 -9.30 21.17
N ALA A 724 -25.86 -10.20 20.69
CA ALA A 724 -26.65 -11.08 21.56
C ALA A 724 -25.76 -12.02 22.38
N THR A 725 -24.67 -12.54 21.79
CA THR A 725 -23.72 -13.40 22.50
C THR A 725 -23.01 -12.64 23.61
N VAL A 726 -22.48 -11.44 23.33
CA VAL A 726 -21.82 -10.57 24.32
C VAL A 726 -22.78 -10.23 25.48
N LEU A 727 -24.03 -9.92 25.16
CA LEU A 727 -25.04 -9.52 26.13
C LEU A 727 -25.68 -10.69 26.89
N ALA A 728 -25.53 -11.93 26.46
CA ALA A 728 -26.16 -13.07 27.12
C ALA A 728 -25.16 -14.04 27.75
N SER A 729 -23.90 -14.04 27.30
CA SER A 729 -22.84 -14.92 27.80
C SER A 729 -22.63 -14.82 29.33
N PRO A 730 -22.74 -13.65 30.00
CA PRO A 730 -22.65 -13.57 31.46
C PRO A 730 -23.78 -14.25 32.24
N TRP A 731 -24.93 -14.49 31.59
CA TRP A 731 -26.09 -15.17 32.20
C TRP A 731 -26.15 -16.67 31.84
N ILE A 732 -25.54 -17.06 30.72
CA ILE A 732 -25.37 -18.46 30.32
C ILE A 732 -24.33 -19.14 31.22
N PHE A 733 -23.26 -18.41 31.55
CA PHE A 733 -22.24 -18.79 32.51
C PHE A 733 -22.28 -17.80 33.67
N PRO A 734 -23.17 -17.99 34.65
CA PRO A 734 -23.41 -17.01 35.70
C PRO A 734 -22.11 -16.69 36.45
N ILE A 735 -21.75 -15.40 36.42
CA ILE A 735 -20.55 -14.86 37.09
C ILE A 735 -20.72 -14.84 38.63
N TYR A 736 -21.97 -14.97 39.12
CA TYR A 736 -22.30 -15.09 40.53
C TYR A 736 -23.38 -16.15 40.76
N SER A 737 -23.12 -17.11 41.64
CA SER A 737 -24.14 -18.05 42.13
C SER A 737 -25.11 -17.34 43.09
N THR A 738 -26.41 -17.42 42.83
CA THR A 738 -27.49 -17.05 43.76
C THR A 738 -28.20 -18.30 44.28
N GLU A 739 -27.45 -19.28 44.79
CA GLU A 739 -28.02 -20.27 45.72
C GLU A 739 -27.31 -20.19 47.07
N ALA A 740 -27.96 -19.53 48.02
CA ALA A 740 -27.60 -19.61 49.42
C ALA A 740 -27.88 -21.03 49.93
N LYS A 741 -26.82 -21.80 50.21
CA LYS A 741 -26.86 -22.88 51.21
C LYS A 741 -25.96 -22.49 52.38
N PRO A 742 -26.41 -22.63 53.64
CA PRO A 742 -25.65 -22.18 54.79
C PRO A 742 -24.42 -23.07 54.99
N ALA A 743 -23.33 -22.44 55.41
CA ALA A 743 -21.98 -22.98 55.49
C ALA A 743 -21.86 -24.24 56.38
N SER A 744 -21.12 -25.23 55.88
CA SER A 744 -20.21 -26.00 56.71
C SER A 744 -18.80 -25.83 56.15
N SER A 745 -17.91 -25.39 57.01
CA SER A 745 -16.49 -25.10 56.80
C SER A 745 -15.76 -26.09 55.88
N THR A 746 -15.20 -25.59 54.78
CA THR A 746 -13.82 -25.69 54.28
C THR A 746 -13.88 -25.52 52.76
N ASP A 747 -13.53 -24.33 52.24
CA ASP A 747 -12.99 -24.07 50.87
C ASP A 747 -13.36 -22.67 50.35
N SER A 748 -12.58 -21.67 50.73
CA SER A 748 -12.54 -20.37 50.05
C SER A 748 -11.97 -20.46 48.62
N ASN A 749 -11.32 -21.58 48.28
CA ASN A 749 -10.79 -21.85 46.93
C ASN A 749 -11.90 -22.25 45.95
N LEU A 750 -12.95 -22.96 46.41
CA LEU A 750 -14.02 -23.45 45.55
C LEU A 750 -14.89 -22.32 44.97
N VAL A 751 -15.20 -21.29 45.77
CA VAL A 751 -16.00 -20.12 45.34
C VAL A 751 -15.22 -19.24 44.35
N LYS A 752 -13.91 -19.03 44.57
CA LYS A 752 -13.05 -18.29 43.63
C LYS A 752 -12.85 -19.02 42.31
N ASP A 753 -12.80 -20.35 42.32
CA ASP A 753 -12.68 -21.15 41.09
C ASP A 753 -13.95 -21.08 40.25
N ILE A 754 -15.14 -21.14 40.87
CA ILE A 754 -16.44 -21.07 40.17
C ILE A 754 -16.64 -19.71 39.47
N ASP A 755 -16.33 -18.59 40.14
CA ASP A 755 -16.49 -17.23 39.57
C ASP A 755 -15.48 -16.97 38.42
N SER A 756 -14.25 -17.50 38.52
CA SER A 756 -13.21 -17.41 37.49
C SER A 756 -13.56 -18.23 36.22
N HIS A 757 -14.19 -19.39 36.43
CA HIS A 757 -14.64 -20.27 35.35
C HIS A 757 -15.77 -19.65 34.50
N GLY A 758 -16.77 -19.01 35.13
CA GLY A 758 -17.88 -18.39 34.41
C GLY A 758 -17.46 -17.22 33.50
N ILE A 759 -16.53 -16.38 33.96
CA ILE A 759 -15.97 -15.28 33.15
C ILE A 759 -15.15 -15.83 31.98
N SER A 760 -14.32 -16.85 32.22
CA SER A 760 -13.51 -17.49 31.18
C SER A 760 -14.38 -18.11 30.07
N ASP A 761 -15.44 -18.83 30.44
CA ASP A 761 -16.34 -19.48 29.48
C ASP A 761 -17.18 -18.46 28.69
N SER A 762 -17.57 -17.35 29.34
CA SER A 762 -18.28 -16.23 28.72
C SER A 762 -17.41 -15.48 27.68
N VAL A 763 -16.16 -15.17 28.03
CA VAL A 763 -15.18 -14.55 27.12
C VAL A 763 -14.82 -15.50 25.98
N PHE A 764 -14.64 -16.80 26.26
CA PHE A 764 -14.37 -17.80 25.24
C PHE A 764 -15.52 -17.93 24.25
N LEU A 765 -16.77 -18.05 24.72
CA LEU A 765 -17.97 -18.12 23.86
C LEU A 765 -18.09 -16.88 22.95
N THR A 766 -17.81 -15.70 23.51
CA THR A 766 -17.86 -14.43 22.77
C THR A 766 -16.76 -14.37 21.71
N GLY A 767 -15.52 -14.71 22.08
CA GLY A 767 -14.36 -14.70 21.19
C GLY A 767 -14.48 -15.70 20.05
N ILE A 768 -14.85 -16.96 20.33
CA ILE A 768 -14.98 -17.98 19.29
C ILE A 768 -16.12 -17.67 18.32
N THR A 769 -17.22 -17.08 18.81
CA THR A 769 -18.34 -16.61 17.97
C THR A 769 -17.89 -15.49 17.02
N TYR A 770 -17.16 -14.50 17.53
CA TYR A 770 -16.60 -13.43 16.71
C TYR A 770 -15.65 -13.98 15.63
N THR A 771 -14.69 -14.83 16.02
CA THR A 771 -13.69 -15.38 15.10
C THR A 771 -14.33 -16.19 13.97
N VAL A 772 -15.36 -16.98 14.25
CA VAL A 772 -16.03 -17.78 13.21
C VAL A 772 -16.82 -16.91 12.24
N PHE A 773 -17.54 -15.89 12.73
CA PHE A 773 -18.19 -14.93 11.84
C PHE A 773 -17.17 -14.16 10.99
N TRP A 774 -16.01 -13.81 11.55
CA TRP A 774 -14.92 -13.21 10.80
C TRP A 774 -14.40 -14.17 9.71
N CYS A 775 -14.16 -15.44 10.01
CA CYS A 775 -13.73 -16.43 9.01
C CYS A 775 -14.76 -16.62 7.89
N LEU A 776 -16.05 -16.74 8.24
CA LEU A 776 -17.13 -16.84 7.24
C LEU A 776 -17.25 -15.57 6.39
N LEU A 777 -17.01 -14.39 6.99
CA LEU A 777 -16.98 -13.12 6.26
C LEU A 777 -15.79 -13.06 5.30
N GLN A 778 -14.60 -13.51 5.71
CA GLN A 778 -13.44 -13.57 4.83
C GLN A 778 -13.66 -14.55 3.68
N LEU A 779 -14.32 -15.70 3.92
CA LEU A 779 -14.71 -16.65 2.87
C LEU A 779 -15.74 -16.09 1.89
N LEU A 780 -16.49 -15.06 2.30
CA LEU A 780 -17.44 -14.32 1.45
C LEU A 780 -16.78 -13.21 0.64
N LEU A 781 -15.77 -12.53 1.19
CA LEU A 781 -15.19 -11.31 0.62
C LEU A 781 -13.87 -11.53 -0.13
N GLN A 782 -13.04 -12.49 0.30
CA GLN A 782 -11.72 -12.70 -0.30
C GLN A 782 -11.78 -13.53 -1.59
N GLN A 783 -10.69 -13.51 -2.35
CA GLN A 783 -10.55 -14.38 -3.50
C GLN A 783 -10.72 -15.86 -3.11
N PRO A 784 -11.42 -16.69 -3.92
CA PRO A 784 -11.69 -18.09 -3.61
C PRO A 784 -10.45 -18.91 -3.23
N ILE A 785 -9.28 -18.52 -3.75
CA ILE A 785 -8.00 -19.16 -3.52
C ILE A 785 -7.45 -19.03 -2.09
N ASN A 786 -7.96 -18.05 -1.34
CA ASN A 786 -7.57 -17.79 0.04
C ASN A 786 -8.43 -18.57 1.04
N ALA A 787 -9.40 -19.37 0.57
CA ALA A 787 -10.29 -20.11 1.45
C ALA A 787 -9.60 -21.16 2.34
N ILE A 788 -8.49 -21.74 1.89
CA ILE A 788 -7.72 -22.71 2.67
C ILE A 788 -6.80 -22.03 3.69
N PRO A 789 -6.04 -20.96 3.36
CA PRO A 789 -5.32 -20.16 4.35
C PRO A 789 -6.20 -19.70 5.50
N LEU A 790 -7.39 -19.19 5.19
CA LEU A 790 -8.35 -18.75 6.20
C LEU A 790 -8.79 -19.90 7.11
N LEU A 791 -9.04 -21.09 6.56
CA LEU A 791 -9.33 -22.30 7.34
C LEU A 791 -8.14 -22.71 8.22
N LEU A 792 -6.91 -22.65 7.68
CA LEU A 792 -5.71 -23.02 8.40
C LEU A 792 -5.41 -22.05 9.55
N ILE A 793 -5.59 -20.74 9.34
CA ILE A 793 -5.47 -19.71 10.40
C ILE A 793 -6.51 -19.97 11.50
N PHE A 794 -7.76 -20.23 11.12
CA PHE A 794 -8.80 -20.58 12.07
C PHE A 794 -8.43 -21.82 12.89
N LEU A 795 -7.90 -22.86 12.23
CA LEU A 795 -7.42 -24.08 12.87
C LEU A 795 -6.25 -23.80 13.82
N GLN A 796 -5.31 -22.92 13.45
CA GLN A 796 -4.23 -22.49 14.34
C GLN A 796 -4.82 -21.79 15.57
N THR A 797 -5.72 -20.80 15.40
CA THR A 797 -6.32 -20.05 16.51
C THR A 797 -7.06 -20.99 17.48
N VAL A 798 -7.89 -21.90 16.97
CA VAL A 798 -8.61 -22.87 17.82
C VAL A 798 -7.63 -23.80 18.53
N SER A 799 -6.61 -24.30 17.84
CA SER A 799 -5.60 -25.19 18.42
C SER A 799 -4.78 -24.49 19.51
N SER A 800 -4.44 -23.21 19.32
CA SER A 800 -3.80 -22.36 20.32
C SER A 800 -4.66 -22.19 21.57
N VAL A 801 -5.96 -21.91 21.40
CA VAL A 801 -6.87 -21.76 22.54
C VAL A 801 -7.03 -23.09 23.28
N VAL A 802 -7.17 -24.21 22.56
CA VAL A 802 -7.24 -25.55 23.18
C VAL A 802 -5.95 -25.85 23.93
N HIS A 803 -4.78 -25.55 23.35
CA HIS A 803 -3.48 -25.75 23.99
C HIS A 803 -3.41 -25.08 25.37
N PHE A 804 -3.77 -23.79 25.45
CA PHE A 804 -3.75 -23.03 26.70
C PHE A 804 -4.87 -23.42 27.66
N SER A 805 -6.02 -23.90 27.18
CA SER A 805 -7.10 -24.41 28.03
C SER A 805 -6.74 -25.71 28.77
N LEU A 806 -5.85 -26.52 28.17
CA LEU A 806 -5.37 -27.79 28.75
C LEU A 806 -4.29 -27.60 29.82
N ASP A 807 -3.77 -26.37 30.00
CA ASP A 807 -2.60 -26.10 30.83
C ASP A 807 -2.73 -24.81 31.66
N LYS A 808 -3.66 -24.80 32.63
CA LYS A 808 -3.92 -23.64 33.50
C LYS A 808 -2.73 -23.21 34.37
N THR A 809 -1.73 -24.06 34.59
CA THR A 809 -0.70 -23.88 35.62
C THR A 809 0.73 -23.60 35.10
N LEU A 810 1.00 -23.76 33.80
CA LEU A 810 2.37 -23.68 33.25
C LEU A 810 2.71 -22.35 32.55
N HIS A 811 1.72 -21.60 32.08
CA HIS A 811 1.92 -20.36 31.34
C HIS A 811 1.10 -19.22 31.92
N LYS A 812 1.70 -18.04 32.03
CA LYS A 812 1.03 -16.82 32.50
C LYS A 812 0.03 -16.32 31.44
N GLN A 813 -1.09 -15.76 31.88
CA GLN A 813 -2.19 -15.32 31.00
C GLN A 813 -1.75 -14.43 29.84
N TRP A 814 -0.80 -13.52 30.04
CA TRP A 814 -0.32 -12.64 28.97
C TRP A 814 0.49 -13.37 27.88
N VAL A 815 1.18 -14.47 28.22
CA VAL A 815 1.86 -15.34 27.24
C VAL A 815 0.84 -16.07 26.37
N GLN A 816 -0.30 -16.46 26.97
CA GLN A 816 -1.41 -17.08 26.26
C GLN A 816 -2.02 -16.09 25.25
N THR A 817 -2.24 -14.83 25.67
CA THR A 817 -2.73 -13.76 24.78
C THR A 817 -1.80 -13.51 23.61
N HIS A 818 -0.49 -13.41 23.83
CA HIS A 818 0.49 -13.20 22.75
C HIS A 818 0.61 -14.41 21.82
N GLY A 819 0.56 -15.63 22.35
CA GLY A 819 0.58 -16.86 21.56
C GLY A 819 -0.66 -17.03 20.66
N ILE A 820 -1.81 -16.51 21.07
CA ILE A 820 -3.04 -16.51 20.27
C ILE A 820 -3.03 -15.34 19.26
N MET A 821 -2.65 -14.13 19.71
CA MET A 821 -2.63 -12.94 18.84
C MET A 821 -1.59 -13.05 17.73
N GLY A 822 -0.42 -13.62 18.00
CA GLY A 822 0.63 -13.83 16.99
C GLY A 822 0.24 -14.78 15.86
N VAL A 823 -0.79 -15.61 16.04
CA VAL A 823 -1.37 -16.46 14.97
C VAL A 823 -2.32 -15.65 14.07
N VAL A 824 -2.98 -14.63 14.63
CA VAL A 824 -3.97 -13.80 13.94
C VAL A 824 -3.30 -12.64 13.21
N SER A 825 -2.17 -12.11 13.70
CA SER A 825 -1.41 -10.99 13.09
C SER A 825 -0.76 -11.30 11.73
N PHE A 826 -1.06 -12.46 11.13
CA PHE A 826 -0.46 -12.95 9.90
C PHE A 826 -1.17 -12.52 8.62
N TYR A 827 -2.37 -11.94 8.72
CA TYR A 827 -3.24 -11.68 7.57
C TYR A 827 -4.08 -10.42 7.74
#